data_AF-A0A1S1NM26-F1
#
_entry.id   AF-A0A1S1NM26-F1
#
_cell.length_a   1.000
_cell.length_b   1.000
_cell.length_c   1.000
_cell.angle_alpha   90.00
_cell.angle_beta   90.00
_cell.angle_gamma   90.00
#
_symmetry.space_group_name_H-M   'P 1'
#
loop_
_entity.id
_entity.type
_entity.pdbx_description
1 polymer ?
#
loop_
_entity_poly.entity_id
_entity_poly.type
_entity_poly.pdbx_seq_one_letter_code
_entity_poly.pdbx_strand_id
1 'polypeptide(L)'
;MSQLLVDARAGVDAVAALLDALAGTAARGDLPGAGLLARVAAAAPALAALASAPGPDQPYSRTILRADERVEIMIARWRPGQSCAPHDHGGSGGFVVAVEGDFHERRFGWEGPRLVPVEAAVRAEGAPIPITPDVIHDMTAGATGLSLHCYSPPPTRMRVFDLDRAEALDLVGDYGAWIPAGDHPRLPFADIAPKHAAVPVIWVSYTTHYRGGSAEFATAAATMTRELAAAHPDAEVVVTGVHHKSEFVGELARLADAGRVIDQLHLISHAGLYGPMFGSTDWPEQFSPHEWRTMPIPFSPTGRAYFHACRTARWFAPFFADVFGVPSYGNRNYTTVSAHKDHFAWAGRRPEARPNLYLIATPGKKSHGWVGSVRKYLGGAAEPLVEYRPAATRPDRSYDRVAEPYDRAYADIRVREREWRWVADRAARAAAEFGRPLRILDIGCGTGALLRALDDAGHLGTGIGVDSSAQMLARAAARNGERDRLRFALVDDPTLDLPDDHVDVVVSFLSFRYLDWDPVMDEIRRVLVAGGRLWVVDMVERPARWSELGTLARSAVAHWRAPRRRPGFAADLAALTRHPDWQEMLRHNPIRAEHEYRWYFSSRFPGRRLDLLTTTLSQRVVAFDSGPLAKGRTEPLSYP
;
A
#
# COMPACT_ATOMS: atom_id res chain seq x y z
N MET A 1 -9.16 -75.84 10.71
CA MET A 1 -8.21 -74.75 10.38
C MET A 1 -8.37 -74.17 8.97
N SER A 2 -9.33 -74.60 8.14
CA SER A 2 -9.47 -74.15 6.73
C SER A 2 -10.58 -73.07 6.52
N GLN A 3 -11.73 -73.17 7.21
CA GLN A 3 -12.82 -72.18 7.08
C GLN A 3 -12.46 -70.80 7.67
N LEU A 4 -11.87 -70.79 8.89
CA LEU A 4 -11.50 -69.57 9.63
C LEU A 4 -10.49 -68.67 8.88
N LEU A 5 -9.59 -69.25 8.09
CA LEU A 5 -8.61 -68.49 7.29
C LEU A 5 -9.22 -67.92 6.00
N VAL A 6 -10.24 -68.58 5.43
CA VAL A 6 -10.99 -68.10 4.26
C VAL A 6 -11.95 -66.98 4.66
N ASP A 7 -12.65 -67.13 5.78
CA ASP A 7 -13.57 -66.11 6.32
C ASP A 7 -12.81 -64.84 6.76
N ALA A 8 -11.62 -65.00 7.35
CA ALA A 8 -10.76 -63.87 7.70
C ALA A 8 -10.25 -63.11 6.46
N ARG A 9 -9.91 -63.81 5.37
CA ARG A 9 -9.40 -63.18 4.14
C ARG A 9 -10.52 -62.48 3.35
N ALA A 10 -11.71 -63.07 3.29
CA ALA A 10 -12.90 -62.44 2.71
C ALA A 10 -13.34 -61.18 3.48
N GLY A 11 -13.22 -61.18 4.82
CA GLY A 11 -13.47 -60.01 5.66
C GLY A 11 -12.49 -58.86 5.41
N VAL A 12 -11.21 -59.16 5.21
CA VAL A 12 -10.17 -58.15 4.91
C VAL A 12 -10.38 -57.51 3.53
N ASP A 13 -10.67 -58.31 2.50
CA ASP A 13 -10.91 -57.82 1.14
C ASP A 13 -12.20 -56.96 1.07
N ALA A 14 -13.23 -57.32 1.83
CA ALA A 14 -14.46 -56.55 1.93
C ALA A 14 -14.27 -55.18 2.62
N VAL A 15 -13.43 -55.12 3.67
CA VAL A 15 -13.08 -53.85 4.33
C VAL A 15 -12.25 -52.96 3.41
N ALA A 16 -11.27 -53.51 2.69
CA ALA A 16 -10.47 -52.74 1.73
C ALA A 16 -11.35 -52.08 0.65
N ALA A 17 -12.26 -52.84 0.03
CA ALA A 17 -13.19 -52.31 -0.97
C ALA A 17 -14.21 -51.31 -0.40
N LEU A 18 -14.53 -51.40 0.91
CA LEU A 18 -15.32 -50.39 1.61
C LEU A 18 -14.53 -49.09 1.78
N LEU A 19 -13.28 -49.17 2.21
CA LEU A 19 -12.41 -48.01 2.39
C LEU A 19 -12.16 -47.28 1.06
N ASP A 20 -12.01 -47.98 -0.06
CA ASP A 20 -11.93 -47.37 -1.40
C ASP A 20 -13.17 -46.57 -1.77
N ALA A 21 -14.36 -47.11 -1.51
CA ALA A 21 -15.62 -46.44 -1.81
C ALA A 21 -15.85 -45.20 -0.93
N LEU A 22 -15.46 -45.26 0.35
CA LEU A 22 -15.51 -44.14 1.27
C LEU A 22 -14.50 -43.05 0.89
N ALA A 23 -13.27 -43.43 0.55
CA ALA A 23 -12.24 -42.52 0.05
C ALA A 23 -12.72 -41.74 -1.18
N GLY A 24 -13.32 -42.44 -2.16
CA GLY A 24 -13.87 -41.82 -3.35
C GLY A 24 -14.99 -40.83 -3.04
N THR A 25 -15.85 -41.14 -2.07
CA THR A 25 -16.95 -40.27 -1.62
C THR A 25 -16.44 -39.02 -0.92
N ALA A 26 -15.54 -39.16 0.05
CA ALA A 26 -14.95 -38.04 0.77
C ALA A 26 -14.16 -37.10 -0.16
N ALA A 27 -13.38 -37.65 -1.10
CA ALA A 27 -12.61 -36.86 -2.06
C ALA A 27 -13.45 -36.06 -3.06
N ARG A 28 -14.75 -36.37 -3.20
CA ARG A 28 -15.70 -35.57 -3.99
C ARG A 28 -16.45 -34.53 -3.14
N GLY A 29 -16.31 -34.56 -1.81
CA GLY A 29 -17.09 -33.75 -0.89
C GLY A 29 -18.54 -34.23 -0.72
N ASP A 30 -18.83 -35.47 -1.10
CA ASP A 30 -20.17 -36.07 -1.00
C ASP A 30 -20.39 -36.76 0.37
N LEU A 31 -21.65 -37.00 0.72
CA LEU A 31 -22.02 -37.91 1.82
C LEU A 31 -22.24 -39.34 1.32
N PRO A 32 -21.96 -40.37 2.14
CA PRO A 32 -22.25 -41.75 1.78
C PRO A 32 -23.76 -41.96 1.66
N GLY A 33 -24.22 -42.44 0.51
CA GLY A 33 -25.61 -42.82 0.30
C GLY A 33 -25.99 -44.12 1.03
N ALA A 34 -27.28 -44.44 1.06
CA ALA A 34 -27.85 -45.57 1.81
C ALA A 34 -27.16 -46.92 1.52
N GLY A 35 -26.79 -47.20 0.27
CA GLY A 35 -26.09 -48.44 -0.09
C GLY A 35 -24.67 -48.54 0.48
N LEU A 36 -23.95 -47.42 0.58
CA LEU A 36 -22.62 -47.38 1.20
C LEU A 36 -22.71 -47.47 2.72
N LEU A 37 -23.70 -46.82 3.33
CA LEU A 37 -23.99 -46.94 4.77
C LEU A 37 -24.35 -48.37 5.18
N ALA A 38 -25.16 -49.07 4.38
CA ALA A 38 -25.48 -50.48 4.62
C ALA A 38 -24.23 -51.37 4.60
N ARG A 39 -23.24 -51.06 3.75
CA ARG A 39 -21.94 -51.76 3.73
C ARG A 39 -21.10 -51.44 4.96
N VAL A 40 -21.14 -50.20 5.47
CA VAL A 40 -20.50 -49.83 6.75
C VAL A 40 -21.11 -50.62 7.90
N ALA A 41 -22.44 -50.68 7.98
CA ALA A 41 -23.14 -51.44 9.01
C ALA A 41 -22.81 -52.95 8.96
N ALA A 42 -22.79 -53.54 7.76
CA ALA A 42 -22.39 -54.94 7.59
C ALA A 42 -20.93 -55.22 7.99
N ALA A 43 -20.05 -54.22 7.85
CA ALA A 43 -18.64 -54.32 8.22
C ALA A 43 -18.36 -53.95 9.69
N ALA A 44 -19.37 -53.54 10.48
CA ALA A 44 -19.19 -53.04 11.84
C ALA A 44 -18.38 -53.98 12.75
N PRO A 45 -18.59 -55.32 12.79
CA PRO A 45 -17.77 -56.21 13.61
C PRO A 45 -16.29 -56.24 13.20
N ALA A 46 -16.00 -56.16 11.91
CA ALA A 46 -14.64 -56.13 11.39
C ALA A 46 -13.96 -54.79 11.69
N LEU A 47 -14.67 -53.67 11.51
CA LEU A 47 -14.19 -52.33 11.89
C LEU A 47 -13.95 -52.22 13.40
N ALA A 48 -14.82 -52.80 14.22
CA ALA A 48 -14.64 -52.88 15.66
C ALA A 48 -13.36 -53.66 16.02
N ALA A 49 -13.10 -54.80 15.39
CA ALA A 49 -11.89 -55.59 15.65
C ALA A 49 -10.59 -54.84 15.32
N LEU A 50 -10.64 -53.87 14.39
CA LEU A 50 -9.50 -53.02 14.04
C LEU A 50 -9.30 -51.85 15.02
N ALA A 51 -10.36 -51.38 15.69
CA ALA A 51 -10.29 -50.22 16.57
C ALA A 51 -9.63 -50.56 17.92
N SER A 52 -8.48 -49.94 18.19
CA SER A 52 -7.74 -50.07 19.44
C SER A 52 -8.55 -49.60 20.66
N ALA A 53 -8.17 -50.00 21.87
CA ALA A 53 -8.76 -49.44 23.09
C ALA A 53 -8.22 -48.02 23.37
N PRO A 54 -9.03 -47.09 23.92
CA PRO A 54 -8.57 -45.74 24.28
C PRO A 54 -7.53 -45.76 25.41
N GLY A 55 -6.55 -44.86 25.35
CA GLY A 55 -5.59 -44.63 26.44
C GLY A 55 -6.27 -44.10 27.72
N PRO A 56 -5.60 -44.11 28.89
CA PRO A 56 -6.21 -43.79 30.19
C PRO A 56 -6.94 -42.43 30.23
N ASP A 57 -6.36 -41.40 29.61
CA ASP A 57 -6.86 -40.02 29.62
C ASP A 57 -7.46 -39.59 28.27
N GLN A 58 -7.82 -40.55 27.41
CA GLN A 58 -8.37 -40.29 26.08
C GLN A 58 -9.86 -40.66 26.03
N PRO A 59 -10.73 -39.77 25.52
CA PRO A 59 -12.15 -40.07 25.39
C PRO A 59 -12.43 -41.17 24.36
N TYR A 60 -11.56 -41.31 23.36
CA TYR A 60 -11.61 -42.34 22.33
C TYR A 60 -10.21 -42.70 21.82
N SER A 61 -10.06 -43.87 21.20
CA SER A 61 -8.84 -44.27 20.49
C SER A 61 -8.89 -43.83 19.04
N ARG A 62 -7.73 -43.58 18.44
CA ARG A 62 -7.63 -43.28 17.00
C ARG A 62 -6.87 -44.41 16.31
N THR A 63 -7.51 -45.07 15.35
CA THR A 63 -6.84 -46.07 14.51
C THR A 63 -6.99 -45.68 13.04
N ILE A 64 -5.87 -45.32 12.39
CA ILE A 64 -5.84 -45.01 10.96
C ILE A 64 -6.03 -46.30 10.16
N LEU A 65 -7.07 -46.34 9.34
CA LEU A 65 -7.35 -47.45 8.42
C LEU A 65 -6.78 -47.20 7.02
N ARG A 66 -6.71 -45.94 6.62
CA ARG A 66 -6.14 -45.49 5.34
C ARG A 66 -5.65 -44.05 5.47
N ALA A 67 -4.48 -43.76 4.92
CA ALA A 67 -4.02 -42.40 4.69
C ALA A 67 -3.26 -42.36 3.35
N ASP A 68 -3.64 -41.42 2.48
CA ASP A 68 -2.94 -41.10 1.23
C ASP A 68 -2.99 -39.59 1.00
N GLU A 69 -2.49 -39.09 -0.13
CA GLU A 69 -2.45 -37.63 -0.41
C GLU A 69 -3.86 -37.00 -0.54
N ARG A 70 -4.91 -37.81 -0.70
CA ARG A 70 -6.27 -37.32 -0.97
C ARG A 70 -7.19 -37.46 0.24
N VAL A 71 -7.04 -38.52 1.02
CA VAL A 71 -7.94 -38.79 2.15
C VAL A 71 -7.24 -39.41 3.35
N GLU A 72 -7.83 -39.19 4.51
CA GLU A 72 -7.57 -39.96 5.72
C GLU A 72 -8.87 -40.64 6.18
N ILE A 73 -8.82 -41.94 6.44
CA ILE A 73 -9.92 -42.71 7.02
C ILE A 73 -9.43 -43.33 8.32
N MET A 74 -10.15 -43.06 9.40
CA MET A 74 -9.85 -43.59 10.72
C MET A 74 -11.10 -44.14 11.40
N ILE A 75 -10.91 -45.10 12.30
CA ILE A 75 -11.95 -45.60 13.20
C ILE A 75 -11.64 -45.17 14.63
N ALA A 76 -12.66 -44.69 15.34
CA ALA A 76 -12.58 -44.26 16.72
C ALA A 76 -13.43 -45.13 17.63
N ARG A 77 -12.81 -45.71 18.67
CA ARG A 77 -13.52 -46.42 19.74
C ARG A 77 -13.61 -45.53 20.98
N TRP A 78 -14.83 -45.23 21.38
CA TRP A 78 -15.12 -44.30 22.46
C TRP A 78 -15.29 -44.99 23.80
N ARG A 79 -14.93 -44.29 24.87
CA ARG A 79 -15.33 -44.63 26.22
C ARG A 79 -16.81 -44.25 26.41
N PRO A 80 -17.64 -45.10 27.04
CA PRO A 80 -19.03 -44.78 27.30
C PRO A 80 -19.19 -43.44 28.05
N GLY A 81 -20.07 -42.56 27.56
CA GLY A 81 -20.39 -41.27 28.17
C GLY A 81 -19.29 -40.20 28.08
N GLN A 82 -18.16 -40.46 27.43
CA GLN A 82 -17.07 -39.49 27.30
C GLN A 82 -17.26 -38.59 26.06
N SER A 83 -16.82 -37.33 26.20
CA SER A 83 -16.85 -36.31 25.16
C SER A 83 -15.46 -36.02 24.63
N CYS A 84 -15.35 -35.78 23.32
CA CYS A 84 -14.20 -35.06 22.80
C CYS A 84 -14.32 -33.55 23.14
N ALA A 85 -13.21 -32.84 23.09
CA ALA A 85 -13.21 -31.38 23.19
C ALA A 85 -13.70 -30.75 21.86
N PRO A 86 -14.30 -29.56 21.87
CA PRO A 86 -14.65 -28.86 20.64
C PRO A 86 -13.41 -28.68 19.76
N HIS A 87 -13.51 -28.97 18.48
CA HIS A 87 -12.37 -28.92 17.56
C HIS A 87 -12.78 -28.59 16.13
N ASP A 88 -11.85 -28.04 15.36
CA ASP A 88 -11.96 -27.90 13.90
C ASP A 88 -11.28 -29.06 13.17
N HIS A 89 -11.18 -28.97 11.85
CA HIS A 89 -10.63 -30.03 11.02
C HIS A 89 -9.46 -29.55 10.15
N GLY A 90 -8.76 -28.47 10.55
CA GLY A 90 -7.57 -27.99 9.83
C GLY A 90 -7.81 -27.56 8.38
N GLY A 91 -9.05 -27.22 8.02
CA GLY A 91 -9.45 -26.91 6.64
C GLY A 91 -9.94 -28.11 5.83
N SER A 92 -9.93 -29.31 6.40
CA SER A 92 -10.48 -30.51 5.78
C SER A 92 -11.99 -30.58 5.89
N GLY A 93 -12.65 -31.10 4.85
CA GLY A 93 -14.05 -31.51 4.90
C GLY A 93 -14.18 -33.03 4.97
N GLY A 94 -15.41 -33.53 4.91
CA GLY A 94 -15.69 -34.96 4.84
C GLY A 94 -16.93 -35.35 5.64
N PHE A 95 -16.87 -36.50 6.29
CA PHE A 95 -17.99 -37.00 7.08
C PHE A 95 -17.55 -37.98 8.17
N VAL A 96 -18.40 -38.11 9.19
CA VAL A 96 -18.30 -39.12 10.24
C VAL A 96 -19.52 -40.02 10.18
N VAL A 97 -19.35 -41.34 10.31
CA VAL A 97 -20.46 -42.30 10.43
C VAL A 97 -20.45 -42.87 11.84
N ALA A 98 -21.57 -42.77 12.56
CA ALA A 98 -21.77 -43.50 13.81
C ALA A 98 -21.94 -45.00 13.49
N VAL A 99 -20.92 -45.81 13.70
CA VAL A 99 -20.92 -47.24 13.34
C VAL A 99 -21.64 -48.07 14.40
N GLU A 100 -21.46 -47.73 15.68
CA GLU A 100 -22.11 -48.39 16.82
C GLU A 100 -22.48 -47.34 17.86
N GLY A 101 -23.73 -47.36 18.31
CA GLY A 101 -24.27 -46.44 19.30
C GLY A 101 -24.60 -45.05 18.77
N ASP A 102 -25.34 -44.31 19.58
CA ASP A 102 -25.75 -42.93 19.29
C ASP A 102 -24.73 -41.93 19.86
N PHE A 103 -24.57 -40.81 19.15
CA PHE A 103 -23.67 -39.73 19.56
C PHE A 103 -24.44 -38.43 19.75
N HIS A 104 -24.16 -37.71 20.83
CA HIS A 104 -24.61 -36.33 20.98
C HIS A 104 -23.55 -35.40 20.38
N GLU A 105 -23.89 -34.69 19.31
CA GLU A 105 -23.02 -33.68 18.68
C GLU A 105 -23.48 -32.28 19.09
N ARG A 106 -22.53 -31.42 19.48
CA ARG A 106 -22.75 -29.97 19.57
C ARG A 106 -21.88 -29.26 18.55
N ARG A 107 -22.47 -28.33 17.80
CA ARG A 107 -21.73 -27.44 16.89
C ARG A 107 -21.60 -26.07 17.50
N PHE A 108 -20.48 -25.42 17.21
CA PHE A 108 -20.12 -24.15 17.80
C PHE A 108 -19.95 -23.07 16.74
N GLY A 109 -20.32 -21.84 17.10
CA GLY A 109 -20.14 -20.64 16.30
C GLY A 109 -19.55 -19.52 17.15
N TRP A 110 -19.03 -18.49 16.47
CA TRP A 110 -18.40 -17.35 17.12
C TRP A 110 -19.42 -16.23 17.38
N GLU A 111 -19.48 -15.78 18.64
CA GLU A 111 -20.14 -14.53 19.07
C GLU A 111 -19.08 -13.55 19.58
N GLY A 112 -18.56 -12.71 18.68
CA GLY A 112 -17.35 -11.94 18.97
C GLY A 112 -16.18 -12.87 19.32
N PRO A 113 -15.43 -12.64 20.42
CA PRO A 113 -14.32 -13.51 20.84
C PRO A 113 -14.77 -14.76 21.62
N ARG A 114 -16.07 -15.09 21.65
CA ARG A 114 -16.59 -16.26 22.39
C ARG A 114 -17.03 -17.35 21.43
N LEU A 115 -16.66 -18.59 21.73
CA LEU A 115 -17.14 -19.76 21.02
C LEU A 115 -18.35 -20.34 21.77
N VAL A 116 -19.52 -20.37 21.14
CA VAL A 116 -20.79 -20.76 21.78
C VAL A 116 -21.48 -21.88 21.00
N PRO A 117 -22.23 -22.80 21.66
CA PRO A 117 -23.02 -23.80 20.98
C PRO A 117 -24.13 -23.13 20.14
N VAL A 118 -24.23 -23.51 18.87
CA VAL A 118 -25.26 -23.03 17.92
C VAL A 118 -26.23 -24.12 17.47
N GLU A 119 -25.83 -25.38 17.59
CA GLU A 119 -26.66 -26.55 17.30
C GLU A 119 -26.32 -27.67 18.29
N ALA A 120 -27.32 -28.46 18.68
CA ALA A 120 -27.12 -29.72 19.38
C ALA A 120 -28.07 -30.77 18.80
N ALA A 121 -27.53 -31.96 18.49
CA ALA A 121 -28.29 -33.03 17.85
C ALA A 121 -27.85 -34.41 18.33
N VAL A 122 -28.78 -35.36 18.34
CA VAL A 122 -28.46 -36.79 18.49
C VAL A 122 -28.24 -37.36 17.09
N ARG A 123 -27.08 -37.98 16.89
CA ARG A 123 -26.66 -38.65 15.67
C ARG A 123 -26.82 -40.14 15.89
N ALA A 124 -27.88 -40.69 15.28
CA ALA A 124 -28.23 -42.08 15.42
C ALA A 124 -27.20 -43.00 14.77
N GLU A 125 -27.11 -44.23 15.28
CA GLU A 125 -26.33 -45.29 14.62
C GLU A 125 -26.66 -45.40 13.12
N GLY A 126 -25.62 -45.52 12.29
CA GLY A 126 -25.68 -45.59 10.84
C GLY A 126 -25.86 -44.25 10.12
N ALA A 127 -26.08 -43.15 10.83
CA ALA A 127 -26.26 -41.83 10.21
C ALA A 127 -24.91 -41.18 9.84
N PRO A 128 -24.77 -40.60 8.63
CA PRO A 128 -23.62 -39.79 8.29
C PRO A 128 -23.76 -38.37 8.84
N ILE A 129 -22.68 -37.86 9.40
CA ILE A 129 -22.54 -36.52 9.96
C ILE A 129 -21.65 -35.73 9.00
N PRO A 130 -22.19 -34.69 8.31
CA PRO A 130 -21.41 -33.86 7.40
C PRO A 130 -20.42 -32.98 8.15
N ILE A 131 -19.17 -32.96 7.69
CA ILE A 131 -18.11 -32.09 8.19
C ILE A 131 -17.65 -31.17 7.06
N THR A 132 -17.83 -29.87 7.23
CA THR A 132 -17.26 -28.85 6.35
C THR A 132 -16.04 -28.20 7.02
N PRO A 133 -15.13 -27.56 6.27
CA PRO A 133 -13.91 -26.96 6.82
C PRO A 133 -14.13 -25.95 7.96
N ASP A 134 -15.31 -25.34 8.02
CA ASP A 134 -15.72 -24.34 9.01
C ASP A 134 -16.42 -24.93 10.25
N VAL A 135 -16.77 -26.22 10.23
CA VAL A 135 -17.43 -26.87 11.37
C VAL A 135 -16.47 -26.99 12.55
N ILE A 136 -16.89 -26.38 13.66
CA ILE A 136 -16.32 -26.62 14.99
C ILE A 136 -17.35 -27.42 15.78
N HIS A 137 -16.98 -28.59 16.27
CA HIS A 137 -17.92 -29.44 16.99
C HIS A 137 -17.28 -30.26 18.11
N ASP A 138 -18.11 -30.77 19.01
CA ASP A 138 -17.78 -31.90 19.87
C ASP A 138 -18.80 -33.03 19.71
N MET A 139 -18.39 -34.22 20.11
CA MET A 139 -19.19 -35.44 20.09
C MET A 139 -19.04 -36.17 21.42
N THR A 140 -20.15 -36.68 21.93
CA THR A 140 -20.22 -37.49 23.15
C THR A 140 -20.85 -38.83 22.83
N ALA A 141 -20.16 -39.92 23.18
CA ALA A 141 -20.68 -41.27 22.99
C ALA A 141 -21.75 -41.61 24.04
N GLY A 142 -22.77 -42.35 23.62
CA GLY A 142 -23.75 -42.95 24.53
C GLY A 142 -23.19 -44.12 25.35
N ALA A 143 -23.98 -45.19 25.48
CA ALA A 143 -23.58 -46.39 26.23
C ALA A 143 -22.50 -47.22 25.51
N THR A 144 -22.51 -47.20 24.18
CA THR A 144 -21.46 -47.73 23.30
C THR A 144 -21.08 -46.64 22.29
N GLY A 145 -19.91 -46.77 21.67
CA GLY A 145 -19.45 -45.77 20.72
C GLY A 145 -18.33 -46.26 19.80
N LEU A 146 -18.66 -46.43 18.54
CA LEU A 146 -17.71 -46.64 17.45
C LEU A 146 -18.06 -45.68 16.31
N SER A 147 -17.09 -44.89 15.84
CA SER A 147 -17.31 -43.95 14.73
C SER A 147 -16.22 -44.09 13.65
N LEU A 148 -16.62 -43.94 12.39
CA LEU A 148 -15.73 -43.99 11.23
C LEU A 148 -15.64 -42.60 10.61
N HIS A 149 -14.44 -42.02 10.57
CA HIS A 149 -14.20 -40.67 10.09
C HIS A 149 -13.47 -40.73 8.75
N CYS A 150 -13.94 -39.94 7.79
CA CYS A 150 -13.34 -39.81 6.47
C CYS A 150 -13.13 -38.33 6.16
N TYR A 151 -11.87 -37.91 6.06
CA TYR A 151 -11.49 -36.50 5.82
C TYR A 151 -10.78 -36.31 4.49
N SER A 152 -11.06 -35.21 3.80
CA SER A 152 -10.40 -34.80 2.56
C SER A 152 -10.25 -33.26 2.48
N PRO A 153 -9.06 -32.73 2.18
CA PRO A 153 -7.76 -33.44 2.20
C PRO A 153 -7.47 -34.04 3.59
N PRO A 154 -6.45 -34.92 3.75
CA PRO A 154 -6.02 -35.39 5.06
C PRO A 154 -5.69 -34.18 5.95
N PRO A 155 -6.24 -34.10 7.17
CA PRO A 155 -5.99 -32.95 8.02
C PRO A 155 -4.55 -33.05 8.56
N THR A 156 -3.75 -31.99 8.39
CA THR A 156 -2.34 -31.97 8.86
C THR A 156 -2.18 -31.30 10.22
N ARG A 157 -3.21 -30.59 10.65
CA ARG A 157 -3.32 -29.84 11.89
C ARG A 157 -4.77 -29.76 12.32
N MET A 158 -5.01 -29.49 13.60
CA MET A 158 -6.34 -29.27 14.15
C MET A 158 -6.25 -28.33 15.34
N ARG A 159 -7.22 -27.44 15.47
CA ARG A 159 -7.40 -26.66 16.69
C ARG A 159 -8.39 -27.35 17.62
N VAL A 160 -7.98 -27.53 18.87
CA VAL A 160 -8.84 -27.98 19.98
C VAL A 160 -9.13 -26.79 20.88
N PHE A 161 -10.40 -26.51 21.14
CA PHE A 161 -10.86 -25.33 21.86
C PHE A 161 -11.14 -25.66 23.32
N ASP A 162 -10.40 -25.00 24.21
CA ASP A 162 -10.59 -25.01 25.65
C ASP A 162 -11.56 -23.88 26.04
N LEU A 163 -12.83 -24.24 26.20
CA LEU A 163 -13.89 -23.28 26.52
C LEU A 163 -13.71 -22.64 27.90
N ASP A 164 -13.09 -23.33 28.86
CA ASP A 164 -12.90 -22.84 30.22
C ASP A 164 -11.82 -21.74 30.27
N ARG A 165 -10.80 -21.86 29.42
CA ARG A 165 -9.72 -20.86 29.31
C ARG A 165 -9.94 -19.81 28.22
N ALA A 166 -10.92 -20.01 27.35
CA ALA A 166 -11.11 -19.22 26.12
C ALA A 166 -9.85 -19.20 25.24
N GLU A 167 -9.24 -20.36 25.08
CA GLU A 167 -8.00 -20.58 24.32
C GLU A 167 -8.12 -21.81 23.41
N ALA A 168 -7.43 -21.82 22.28
CA ALA A 168 -7.31 -22.98 21.41
C ALA A 168 -5.87 -23.51 21.40
N LEU A 169 -5.72 -24.82 21.28
CA LEU A 169 -4.44 -25.50 21.09
C LEU A 169 -4.33 -25.91 19.63
N ASP A 170 -3.23 -25.52 18.98
CA ASP A 170 -2.94 -25.90 17.59
C ASP A 170 -2.12 -27.19 17.58
N LEU A 171 -2.78 -28.33 17.34
CA LEU A 171 -2.16 -29.64 17.34
C LEU A 171 -1.72 -30.00 15.92
N VAL A 172 -0.48 -30.44 15.75
CA VAL A 172 0.12 -30.81 14.45
C VAL A 172 0.51 -32.29 14.47
N GLY A 173 0.27 -33.02 13.38
CA GLY A 173 0.66 -34.42 13.23
C GLY A 173 -0.47 -35.42 13.53
N ASP A 174 -0.21 -36.48 14.29
CA ASP A 174 -1.23 -37.44 14.75
C ASP A 174 -1.84 -36.92 16.07
N TYR A 175 -3.02 -36.33 15.97
CA TYR A 175 -3.71 -35.66 17.07
C TYR A 175 -5.09 -36.28 17.32
N GLY A 176 -5.58 -36.05 18.54
CA GLY A 176 -6.94 -36.36 18.92
C GLY A 176 -7.65 -35.15 19.50
N ALA A 177 -8.98 -35.17 19.43
CA ALA A 177 -9.82 -34.07 19.88
C ALA A 177 -10.00 -34.07 21.41
N TRP A 178 -8.93 -33.85 22.15
CA TRP A 178 -8.96 -33.67 23.59
C TRP A 178 -7.84 -32.71 24.01
N ILE A 179 -7.98 -32.09 25.17
CA ILE A 179 -6.96 -31.17 25.70
C ILE A 179 -5.80 -32.00 26.25
N PRO A 180 -4.60 -32.00 25.62
CA PRO A 180 -3.47 -32.80 26.09
C PRO A 180 -2.95 -32.28 27.44
N ALA A 181 -2.44 -33.21 28.26
CA ALA A 181 -1.70 -32.86 29.47
C ALA A 181 -0.33 -32.24 29.12
N GLY A 182 0.11 -31.25 29.90
CA GLY A 182 1.40 -30.56 29.73
C GLY A 182 1.27 -29.14 29.19
N ASP A 183 2.43 -28.52 28.92
CA ASP A 183 2.52 -27.17 28.36
C ASP A 183 2.55 -27.24 26.83
N HIS A 184 1.51 -26.71 26.21
CA HIS A 184 1.31 -26.70 24.75
C HIS A 184 1.01 -25.26 24.33
N PRO A 185 1.51 -24.79 23.18
CA PRO A 185 1.18 -23.46 22.69
C PRO A 185 -0.33 -23.24 22.61
N ARG A 186 -0.81 -22.15 23.23
CA ARG A 186 -2.23 -21.78 23.28
C ARG A 186 -2.43 -20.45 22.57
N LEU A 187 -3.56 -20.34 21.86
CA LEU A 187 -3.99 -19.16 21.12
C LEU A 187 -5.28 -18.63 21.76
N PRO A 188 -5.30 -17.39 22.27
CA PRO A 188 -6.53 -16.78 22.78
C PRO A 188 -7.63 -16.76 21.72
N PHE A 189 -8.88 -17.00 22.13
CA PHE A 189 -10.03 -16.91 21.22
C PHE A 189 -10.15 -15.57 20.51
N ALA A 190 -9.79 -14.47 21.18
CA ALA A 190 -9.80 -13.13 20.59
C ALA A 190 -8.91 -13.00 19.34
N ASP A 191 -7.85 -13.80 19.24
CA ASP A 191 -6.90 -13.75 18.13
C ASP A 191 -7.34 -14.60 16.93
N ILE A 192 -8.18 -15.61 17.17
CA ILE A 192 -8.60 -16.60 16.17
C ILE A 192 -10.07 -16.50 15.77
N ALA A 193 -10.89 -15.76 16.52
CA ALA A 193 -12.29 -15.52 16.17
C ALA A 193 -12.39 -14.83 14.80
N PRO A 194 -13.31 -15.27 13.91
CA PRO A 194 -13.58 -14.60 12.65
C PRO A 194 -13.94 -13.15 12.94
N LYS A 195 -13.11 -12.23 12.46
CA LYS A 195 -13.44 -10.81 12.45
C LYS A 195 -14.63 -10.67 11.49
N HIS A 196 -15.81 -10.29 11.99
CA HIS A 196 -17.02 -10.14 11.17
C HIS A 196 -16.69 -9.40 9.87
N ALA A 197 -17.25 -9.83 8.74
CA ALA A 197 -17.24 -9.04 7.52
C ALA A 197 -17.99 -7.74 7.82
N ALA A 198 -17.25 -6.69 8.15
CA ALA A 198 -17.81 -5.38 8.44
C ALA A 198 -18.66 -4.92 7.26
N VAL A 199 -19.83 -4.34 7.54
CA VAL A 199 -20.63 -3.64 6.53
C VAL A 199 -19.69 -2.66 5.80
N PRO A 200 -19.53 -2.79 4.46
CA PRO A 200 -18.60 -1.96 3.71
C PRO A 200 -18.93 -0.49 3.91
N VAL A 201 -17.89 0.32 4.12
CA VAL A 201 -18.03 1.75 4.36
C VAL A 201 -17.87 2.51 3.05
N ILE A 202 -18.80 3.41 2.76
CA ILE A 202 -18.61 4.48 1.79
C ILE A 202 -18.23 5.73 2.57
N TRP A 203 -16.98 6.14 2.48
CA TRP A 203 -16.47 7.28 3.22
C TRP A 203 -16.41 8.53 2.34
N VAL A 204 -17.19 9.55 2.69
CA VAL A 204 -17.21 10.87 2.06
C VAL A 204 -16.45 11.86 2.94
N SER A 205 -15.21 12.14 2.58
CA SER A 205 -14.37 13.15 3.23
C SER A 205 -14.37 14.47 2.46
N TYR A 206 -14.27 15.59 3.18
CA TYR A 206 -14.10 16.91 2.55
C TYR A 206 -13.22 17.83 3.38
N THR A 207 -12.50 18.74 2.71
CA THR A 207 -11.62 19.68 3.42
C THR A 207 -12.37 20.92 3.93
N THR A 208 -12.31 21.15 5.24
CA THR A 208 -13.11 22.18 5.94
C THR A 208 -12.51 23.58 5.85
N HIS A 209 -11.21 23.66 5.57
CA HIS A 209 -10.48 24.90 5.42
C HIS A 209 -9.35 24.68 4.41
N TYR A 210 -9.13 25.67 3.54
CA TYR A 210 -7.96 25.78 2.66
C TYR A 210 -7.97 27.16 1.99
N ARG A 211 -8.82 27.31 0.98
CA ARG A 211 -9.19 28.57 0.32
C ARG A 211 -10.70 28.60 0.12
N GLY A 212 -11.26 29.74 -0.29
CA GLY A 212 -12.71 29.88 -0.52
C GLY A 212 -13.34 28.69 -1.27
N GLY A 213 -14.54 28.28 -0.84
CA GLY A 213 -15.23 27.09 -1.34
C GLY A 213 -15.49 26.00 -0.30
N SER A 214 -14.88 26.05 0.89
CA SER A 214 -14.99 24.97 1.89
C SER A 214 -16.39 24.81 2.51
N ALA A 215 -17.15 25.90 2.66
CA ALA A 215 -18.55 25.83 3.12
C ALA A 215 -19.44 25.13 2.07
N GLU A 216 -19.17 25.37 0.80
CA GLU A 216 -19.82 24.68 -0.32
C GLU A 216 -19.42 23.20 -0.37
N PHE A 217 -18.18 22.84 -0.01
CA PHE A 217 -17.76 21.44 0.08
C PHE A 217 -18.54 20.67 1.13
N ALA A 218 -18.80 21.25 2.31
CA ALA A 218 -19.63 20.62 3.33
C ALA A 218 -21.05 20.33 2.81
N THR A 219 -21.65 21.29 2.10
CA THR A 219 -22.99 21.13 1.52
C THR A 219 -23.00 20.08 0.40
N ALA A 220 -21.97 20.07 -0.45
CA ALA A 220 -21.81 19.08 -1.51
C ALA A 220 -21.57 17.66 -0.96
N ALA A 221 -20.76 17.53 0.10
CA ALA A 221 -20.53 16.27 0.80
C ALA A 221 -21.83 15.72 1.41
N ALA A 222 -22.61 16.58 2.07
CA ALA A 222 -23.90 16.20 2.63
C ALA A 222 -24.91 15.79 1.54
N THR A 223 -24.92 16.47 0.40
CA THR A 223 -25.74 16.10 -0.76
C THR A 223 -25.35 14.72 -1.29
N MET A 224 -24.06 14.51 -1.52
CA MET A 224 -23.49 13.24 -1.99
C MET A 224 -23.77 12.09 -1.01
N THR A 225 -23.63 12.35 0.29
CA THR A 225 -23.89 11.34 1.35
C THR A 225 -25.33 10.83 1.28
N ARG A 226 -26.32 11.72 1.14
CA ARG A 226 -27.74 11.32 1.01
C ARG A 226 -28.00 10.51 -0.25
N GLU A 227 -27.42 10.91 -1.38
CA GLU A 227 -27.59 10.20 -2.66
C GLU A 227 -26.91 8.83 -2.65
N LEU A 228 -25.71 8.72 -2.08
CA LEU A 228 -24.99 7.45 -1.92
C LEU A 228 -25.72 6.51 -0.96
N ALA A 229 -26.23 7.01 0.17
CA ALA A 229 -26.99 6.19 1.12
C ALA A 229 -28.28 5.64 0.50
N ALA A 230 -28.95 6.42 -0.37
CA ALA A 230 -30.10 5.95 -1.11
C ALA A 230 -29.75 4.92 -2.21
N ALA A 231 -28.57 5.05 -2.84
CA ALA A 231 -28.10 4.15 -3.89
C ALA A 231 -27.48 2.85 -3.37
N HIS A 232 -26.97 2.86 -2.14
CA HIS A 232 -26.25 1.75 -1.50
C HIS A 232 -26.84 1.43 -0.12
N PRO A 233 -28.05 0.85 -0.04
CA PRO A 233 -28.72 0.55 1.23
C PRO A 233 -27.98 -0.47 2.10
N ASP A 234 -27.11 -1.29 1.50
CA ASP A 234 -26.33 -2.33 2.16
C ASP A 234 -24.93 -1.86 2.62
N ALA A 235 -24.63 -0.56 2.49
CA ALA A 235 -23.37 0.04 2.90
C ALA A 235 -23.59 1.15 3.94
N GLU A 236 -22.64 1.31 4.86
CA GLU A 236 -22.65 2.46 5.77
C GLU A 236 -21.99 3.66 5.09
N VAL A 237 -22.72 4.77 4.94
CA VAL A 237 -22.18 6.01 4.37
C VAL A 237 -21.77 6.96 5.49
N VAL A 238 -20.46 7.18 5.62
CA VAL A 238 -19.86 8.05 6.65
C VAL A 238 -19.40 9.35 6.00
N VAL A 239 -19.66 10.50 6.64
CA VAL A 239 -19.18 11.81 6.17
C VAL A 239 -18.30 12.48 7.21
N THR A 240 -17.11 12.91 6.80
CA THR A 240 -16.11 13.52 7.71
C THR A 240 -15.54 14.79 7.10
N GLY A 241 -15.66 15.90 7.82
CA GLY A 241 -14.93 17.13 7.51
C GLY A 241 -13.54 17.06 8.14
N VAL A 242 -12.49 17.28 7.35
CA VAL A 242 -11.09 17.25 7.81
C VAL A 242 -10.42 18.59 7.56
N HIS A 243 -9.82 19.17 8.60
CA HIS A 243 -9.03 20.39 8.49
C HIS A 243 -7.58 20.05 8.13
N HIS A 244 -6.94 19.19 8.90
CA HIS A 244 -5.54 18.79 8.71
C HIS A 244 -5.44 17.38 8.11
N LYS A 245 -4.33 17.08 7.45
CA LYS A 245 -4.06 15.74 6.90
C LYS A 245 -3.95 14.69 8.01
N SER A 246 -3.52 15.07 9.21
CA SER A 246 -3.50 14.21 10.40
C SER A 246 -4.88 13.71 10.80
N GLU A 247 -5.93 14.53 10.64
CA GLU A 247 -7.32 14.13 10.90
C GLU A 247 -7.81 13.10 9.87
N PHE A 248 -7.36 13.23 8.61
CA PHE A 248 -7.63 12.23 7.58
C PHE A 248 -6.98 10.87 7.93
N VAL A 249 -5.73 10.87 8.40
CA VAL A 249 -5.06 9.65 8.89
C VAL A 249 -5.75 9.08 10.13
N GLY A 250 -6.14 9.94 11.07
CA GLY A 250 -6.85 9.54 12.29
C GLY A 250 -8.17 8.84 11.98
N GLU A 251 -8.91 9.31 10.98
CA GLU A 251 -10.16 8.66 10.56
C GLU A 251 -9.93 7.31 9.87
N LEU A 252 -8.86 7.18 9.06
CA LEU A 252 -8.44 5.89 8.52
C LEU A 252 -8.09 4.88 9.62
N ALA A 253 -7.32 5.32 10.63
CA ALA A 253 -6.97 4.50 11.78
C ALA A 253 -8.23 4.08 12.55
N ARG A 254 -9.16 5.01 12.81
CA ARG A 254 -10.43 4.71 13.48
C ARG A 254 -11.25 3.65 12.74
N LEU A 255 -11.32 3.72 11.41
CA LEU A 255 -12.02 2.73 10.59
C LEU A 255 -11.31 1.36 10.65
N ALA A 256 -9.97 1.35 10.54
CA ALA A 256 -9.18 0.13 10.61
C ALA A 256 -9.27 -0.56 11.98
N ASP A 257 -9.18 0.19 13.07
CA ASP A 257 -9.29 -0.30 14.46
C ASP A 257 -10.68 -0.90 14.73
N ALA A 258 -11.71 -0.34 14.11
CA ALA A 258 -13.07 -0.88 14.14
C ALA A 258 -13.29 -2.08 13.18
N GLY A 259 -12.24 -2.57 12.51
CA GLY A 259 -12.30 -3.66 11.55
C GLY A 259 -13.11 -3.33 10.29
N ARG A 260 -13.35 -2.04 10.01
CA ARG A 260 -14.16 -1.57 8.88
C ARG A 260 -13.29 -1.47 7.63
N VAL A 261 -13.82 -1.97 6.51
CA VAL A 261 -13.21 -1.80 5.19
C VAL A 261 -13.95 -0.74 4.38
N ILE A 262 -13.21 0.03 3.59
CA ILE A 262 -13.69 1.09 2.73
C ILE A 262 -13.99 0.50 1.34
N ASP A 263 -15.24 0.53 0.92
CA ASP A 263 -15.63 0.16 -0.45
C ASP A 263 -15.55 1.35 -1.40
N GLN A 264 -15.89 2.56 -0.93
CA GLN A 264 -15.72 3.78 -1.72
C GLN A 264 -15.14 4.89 -0.86
N LEU A 265 -14.05 5.50 -1.32
CA LEU A 265 -13.48 6.73 -0.77
C LEU A 265 -13.84 7.91 -1.68
N HIS A 266 -14.61 8.88 -1.19
CA HIS A 266 -14.88 10.14 -1.88
C HIS A 266 -14.17 11.27 -1.15
N LEU A 267 -13.30 12.01 -1.83
CA LEU A 267 -12.62 13.16 -1.24
C LEU A 267 -12.89 14.43 -2.03
N ILE A 268 -13.62 15.35 -1.40
CA ILE A 268 -13.95 16.68 -1.92
C ILE A 268 -12.95 17.70 -1.38
N SER A 269 -12.12 18.24 -2.26
CA SER A 269 -11.05 19.13 -1.82
C SER A 269 -10.65 20.14 -2.91
N HIS A 270 -9.73 21.03 -2.56
CA HIS A 270 -8.86 21.60 -3.58
C HIS A 270 -7.74 20.62 -3.92
N ALA A 271 -7.04 20.84 -5.03
CA ALA A 271 -5.92 19.99 -5.43
C ALA A 271 -4.67 20.81 -5.73
N GLY A 272 -3.54 20.27 -5.27
CA GLY A 272 -2.17 20.69 -5.55
C GLY A 272 -1.46 19.70 -6.47
N LEU A 273 -0.14 19.62 -6.34
CA LEU A 273 0.70 18.76 -7.18
C LEU A 273 0.44 17.27 -6.93
N TYR A 274 0.35 16.88 -5.66
CA TYR A 274 0.19 15.50 -5.20
C TYR A 274 -1.24 15.15 -4.78
N GLY A 275 -2.23 15.86 -5.35
CA GLY A 275 -3.64 15.58 -5.12
C GLY A 275 -4.30 16.52 -4.10
N PRO A 276 -5.11 16.01 -3.16
CA PRO A 276 -5.88 16.79 -2.20
C PRO A 276 -5.04 17.78 -1.36
N MET A 277 -5.63 18.93 -1.05
CA MET A 277 -5.06 19.96 -0.17
C MET A 277 -5.90 20.11 1.09
N PHE A 278 -5.24 20.14 2.24
CA PHE A 278 -5.76 20.35 3.60
C PHE A 278 -5.22 21.69 4.16
N GLY A 279 -5.55 22.06 5.39
CA GLY A 279 -5.00 23.23 6.08
C GLY A 279 -5.60 24.58 5.64
N SER A 280 -4.76 25.52 5.19
CA SER A 280 -5.12 26.89 4.78
C SER A 280 -4.23 27.37 3.64
N THR A 281 -4.51 28.50 2.98
CA THR A 281 -3.56 29.03 1.98
C THR A 281 -2.27 29.54 2.59
N ASP A 282 -2.31 29.93 3.87
CA ASP A 282 -1.13 30.38 4.62
C ASP A 282 -0.32 29.18 5.13
N TRP A 283 -1.01 28.06 5.37
CA TRP A 283 -0.47 26.77 5.82
C TRP A 283 -1.10 25.60 5.01
N PRO A 284 -0.66 25.32 3.76
CA PRO A 284 -1.37 24.43 2.81
C PRO A 284 -1.03 22.91 2.76
N GLU A 285 -1.66 22.04 3.58
CA GLU A 285 -1.27 20.63 3.81
C GLU A 285 -1.47 19.68 2.62
N GLN A 286 -0.52 18.75 2.42
CA GLN A 286 -0.62 17.69 1.42
C GLN A 286 0.21 16.45 1.81
N PHE A 287 -0.29 15.27 1.47
CA PHE A 287 0.48 14.03 1.59
C PHE A 287 1.52 13.92 0.45
N SER A 288 2.76 13.61 0.81
CA SER A 288 3.82 13.28 -0.15
C SER A 288 3.51 11.96 -0.88
N PRO A 289 4.11 11.71 -2.06
CA PRO A 289 3.99 10.41 -2.71
C PRO A 289 4.49 9.23 -1.87
N HIS A 290 5.46 9.44 -0.98
CA HIS A 290 5.92 8.40 -0.06
C HIS A 290 4.89 8.17 1.04
N GLU A 291 4.36 9.23 1.67
CA GLU A 291 3.28 9.12 2.66
C GLU A 291 2.09 8.34 2.10
N TRP A 292 1.67 8.61 0.86
CA TRP A 292 0.64 7.82 0.19
C TRP A 292 1.03 6.34 0.00
N ARG A 293 2.27 6.05 -0.40
CA ARG A 293 2.72 4.66 -0.62
C ARG A 293 2.79 3.83 0.65
N THR A 294 3.08 4.47 1.78
CA THR A 294 3.22 3.80 3.07
C THR A 294 1.92 3.83 3.89
N MET A 295 0.91 4.58 3.44
CA MET A 295 -0.35 4.72 4.16
C MET A 295 -1.17 3.42 4.07
N PRO A 296 -1.57 2.82 5.19
CA PRO A 296 -2.52 1.73 5.17
C PRO A 296 -3.93 2.31 4.97
N ILE A 297 -4.57 2.01 3.84
CA ILE A 297 -5.98 2.30 3.62
C ILE A 297 -6.73 0.96 3.54
N PRO A 298 -7.68 0.69 4.45
CA PRO A 298 -8.35 -0.61 4.54
C PRO A 298 -9.41 -0.76 3.42
N PHE A 299 -9.01 -0.79 2.15
CA PHE A 299 -9.96 -0.98 1.06
C PHE A 299 -10.57 -2.40 1.07
N SER A 300 -11.84 -2.50 0.66
CA SER A 300 -12.47 -3.78 0.32
C SER A 300 -11.82 -4.37 -0.95
N PRO A 301 -11.99 -5.66 -1.25
CA PRO A 301 -11.52 -6.25 -2.52
C PRO A 301 -12.08 -5.58 -3.79
N THR A 302 -13.22 -4.90 -3.68
CA THR A 302 -13.89 -4.15 -4.75
C THR A 302 -13.73 -2.63 -4.63
N GLY A 303 -12.84 -2.20 -3.73
CA GLY A 303 -12.68 -0.81 -3.31
C GLY A 303 -12.42 0.16 -4.47
N ARG A 304 -12.89 1.40 -4.33
CA ARG A 304 -12.73 2.48 -5.32
C ARG A 304 -12.45 3.82 -4.65
N ALA A 305 -11.78 4.72 -5.36
CA ALA A 305 -11.49 6.07 -4.88
C ALA A 305 -11.91 7.16 -5.86
N TYR A 306 -12.53 8.24 -5.37
CA TYR A 306 -13.10 9.34 -6.15
C TYR A 306 -12.58 10.68 -5.64
N PHE A 307 -11.82 11.38 -6.48
CA PHE A 307 -11.18 12.64 -6.13
C PHE A 307 -11.86 13.83 -6.79
N HIS A 308 -12.76 14.45 -6.03
CA HIS A 308 -13.60 15.57 -6.45
C HIS A 308 -12.86 16.89 -6.29
N ALA A 309 -11.80 17.08 -7.07
CA ALA A 309 -10.99 18.29 -7.08
C ALA A 309 -10.44 18.62 -8.47
N CYS A 310 -10.00 19.86 -8.68
CA CYS A 310 -9.52 20.33 -9.97
C CYS A 310 -8.31 19.51 -10.47
N ARG A 311 -8.34 19.00 -11.70
CA ARG A 311 -7.18 18.39 -12.40
C ARG A 311 -6.59 17.14 -11.72
N THR A 312 -7.32 16.48 -10.82
CA THR A 312 -6.87 15.24 -10.14
C THR A 312 -6.63 14.08 -11.10
N ALA A 313 -7.29 14.04 -12.26
CA ALA A 313 -7.06 13.01 -13.28
C ALA A 313 -5.69 13.12 -13.98
N ARG A 314 -4.94 14.22 -13.84
CA ARG A 314 -3.68 14.39 -14.60
C ARG A 314 -2.55 13.51 -14.11
N TRP A 315 -2.42 13.37 -12.79
CA TRP A 315 -1.32 12.65 -12.14
C TRP A 315 -1.80 11.89 -10.92
N PHE A 316 -2.63 12.52 -10.09
CA PHE A 316 -2.98 11.97 -8.78
C PHE A 316 -3.86 10.72 -8.84
N ALA A 317 -4.96 10.74 -9.57
CA ALA A 317 -5.83 9.57 -9.71
C ALA A 317 -5.09 8.33 -10.28
N PRO A 318 -4.29 8.42 -11.37
CA PRO A 318 -3.50 7.28 -11.82
C PRO A 318 -2.44 6.86 -10.80
N PHE A 319 -1.75 7.81 -10.16
CA PHE A 319 -0.80 7.50 -9.08
C PHE A 319 -1.47 6.72 -7.93
N PHE A 320 -2.63 7.18 -7.47
CA PHE A 320 -3.35 6.54 -6.37
C PHE A 320 -3.82 5.12 -6.76
N ALA A 321 -4.31 4.93 -8.00
CA ALA A 321 -4.69 3.61 -8.48
C ALA A 321 -3.52 2.61 -8.45
N ASP A 322 -2.33 3.03 -8.91
CA ASP A 322 -1.14 2.19 -8.92
C ASP A 322 -0.57 1.90 -7.53
N VAL A 323 -0.75 2.83 -6.58
CA VAL A 323 -0.27 2.69 -5.21
C VAL A 323 -1.15 1.74 -4.40
N PHE A 324 -2.47 1.93 -4.46
CA PHE A 324 -3.42 1.20 -3.62
C PHE A 324 -4.08 0.01 -4.31
N GLY A 325 -3.83 -0.19 -5.60
CA GLY A 325 -4.41 -1.30 -6.36
C GLY A 325 -5.91 -1.20 -6.56
N VAL A 326 -6.51 0.00 -6.44
CA VAL A 326 -7.95 0.25 -6.59
C VAL A 326 -8.26 1.19 -7.77
N PRO A 327 -9.34 0.96 -8.52
CA PRO A 327 -9.81 1.93 -9.52
C PRO A 327 -9.99 3.31 -8.90
N SER A 328 -9.40 4.32 -9.54
CA SER A 328 -9.40 5.69 -9.04
C SER A 328 -9.93 6.67 -10.08
N TYR A 329 -10.74 7.62 -9.64
CA TYR A 329 -11.50 8.53 -10.49
C TYR A 329 -11.12 9.98 -10.18
N GLY A 330 -10.86 10.79 -11.21
CA GLY A 330 -10.48 12.19 -11.04
C GLY A 330 -11.06 13.13 -12.10
N ASN A 331 -11.07 14.43 -11.83
CA ASN A 331 -11.49 15.43 -12.81
C ASN A 331 -10.32 15.84 -13.69
N ARG A 332 -10.51 15.83 -15.02
CA ARG A 332 -9.48 16.30 -15.98
C ARG A 332 -9.30 17.81 -15.96
N ASN A 333 -10.39 18.53 -15.75
CA ASN A 333 -10.46 19.98 -15.78
C ASN A 333 -10.75 20.58 -14.39
N TYR A 334 -11.05 21.88 -14.37
CA TYR A 334 -11.39 22.59 -13.15
C TYR A 334 -12.82 22.30 -12.73
N THR A 335 -13.01 22.10 -11.44
CA THR A 335 -14.31 21.91 -10.82
C THR A 335 -14.97 23.25 -10.47
N THR A 336 -16.28 23.23 -10.35
CA THR A 336 -17.11 24.34 -9.90
C THR A 336 -18.31 23.81 -9.14
N VAL A 337 -18.79 24.62 -8.21
CA VAL A 337 -20.07 24.42 -7.55
C VAL A 337 -21.22 24.68 -8.52
N SER A 338 -22.25 23.84 -8.49
CA SER A 338 -23.46 23.90 -9.31
C SER A 338 -24.70 23.52 -8.51
N ALA A 339 -25.85 24.10 -8.86
CA ALA A 339 -27.15 23.71 -8.29
C ALA A 339 -27.72 22.41 -8.91
N HIS A 340 -27.15 21.95 -10.02
CA HIS A 340 -27.52 20.71 -10.70
C HIS A 340 -26.28 19.82 -10.93
N LYS A 341 -26.48 18.50 -10.89
CA LYS A 341 -25.40 17.51 -11.04
C LYS A 341 -24.94 17.32 -12.50
N ASP A 342 -25.84 17.45 -13.47
CA ASP A 342 -25.57 17.08 -14.87
C ASP A 342 -25.10 18.24 -15.75
N HIS A 343 -25.26 19.49 -15.29
CA HIS A 343 -24.85 20.70 -16.00
C HIS A 343 -24.62 21.85 -15.04
N PHE A 344 -23.90 22.88 -15.49
CA PHE A 344 -23.72 24.08 -14.70
C PHE A 344 -25.02 24.87 -14.57
N ALA A 345 -25.48 25.00 -13.34
CA ALA A 345 -26.54 25.91 -12.93
C ALA A 345 -26.04 26.78 -11.78
N TRP A 346 -26.17 28.09 -11.93
CA TRP A 346 -25.66 29.04 -10.93
C TRP A 346 -26.39 28.86 -9.59
N ALA A 347 -25.63 28.64 -8.52
CA ALA A 347 -26.15 28.33 -7.19
C ALA A 347 -26.53 29.57 -6.35
N GLY A 348 -26.46 30.78 -6.92
CA GLY A 348 -26.75 32.02 -6.21
C GLY A 348 -25.51 32.65 -5.55
N ARG A 349 -25.74 33.68 -4.73
CA ARG A 349 -24.69 34.40 -3.98
C ARG A 349 -24.28 33.72 -2.66
N ARG A 350 -25.14 32.84 -2.14
CA ARG A 350 -24.93 32.03 -0.93
C ARG A 350 -25.19 30.55 -1.25
N PRO A 351 -24.34 29.93 -2.09
CA PRO A 351 -24.50 28.53 -2.50
C PRO A 351 -24.59 27.54 -1.32
N GLU A 352 -23.90 27.83 -0.23
CA GLU A 352 -23.89 27.06 1.02
C GLU A 352 -25.25 26.99 1.74
N ALA A 353 -26.18 27.91 1.42
CA ALA A 353 -27.52 27.91 1.99
C ALA A 353 -28.50 27.00 1.22
N ARG A 354 -28.06 26.36 0.13
CA ARG A 354 -28.92 25.47 -0.66
C ARG A 354 -29.06 24.10 -0.01
N PRO A 355 -30.21 23.41 -0.19
CA PRO A 355 -30.38 22.05 0.30
C PRO A 355 -29.49 21.04 -0.44
N ASN A 356 -29.31 21.25 -1.75
CA ASN A 356 -28.51 20.39 -2.61
C ASN A 356 -27.50 21.23 -3.38
N LEU A 357 -26.27 20.73 -3.42
CA LEU A 357 -25.15 21.36 -4.10
C LEU A 357 -24.24 20.28 -4.69
N TYR A 358 -23.71 20.53 -5.88
CA TYR A 358 -22.90 19.56 -6.61
C TYR A 358 -21.56 20.18 -7.01
N LEU A 359 -20.50 19.38 -6.90
CA LEU A 359 -19.20 19.74 -7.47
C LEU A 359 -19.03 19.05 -8.82
N ILE A 360 -19.03 19.84 -9.89
CA ILE A 360 -18.94 19.32 -11.27
C ILE A 360 -17.71 19.88 -11.98
N ALA A 361 -17.15 19.13 -12.92
CA ALA A 361 -16.23 19.67 -13.90
C ALA A 361 -17.02 20.19 -15.12
N THR A 362 -16.65 21.36 -15.65
CA THR A 362 -17.23 21.92 -16.87
C THR A 362 -16.23 22.89 -17.49
N PRO A 363 -16.25 23.12 -18.82
CA PRO A 363 -15.49 24.20 -19.44
C PRO A 363 -15.75 25.53 -18.73
N GLY A 364 -14.71 26.35 -18.58
CA GLY A 364 -14.80 27.63 -17.89
C GLY A 364 -13.58 28.51 -18.17
N LYS A 365 -13.53 29.70 -17.55
CA LYS A 365 -12.47 30.69 -17.81
C LYS A 365 -11.06 30.14 -17.69
N LYS A 366 -10.81 29.31 -16.67
CA LYS A 366 -9.48 28.74 -16.40
C LYS A 366 -9.05 27.64 -17.37
N SER A 367 -9.99 26.98 -18.05
CA SER A 367 -9.70 25.89 -18.99
C SER A 367 -9.79 26.33 -20.46
N HIS A 368 -10.74 27.21 -20.81
CA HIS A 368 -11.08 27.56 -22.19
C HIS A 368 -11.26 29.07 -22.40
N GLY A 369 -10.67 29.89 -21.51
CA GLY A 369 -10.74 31.34 -21.60
C GLY A 369 -12.18 31.87 -21.55
N TRP A 370 -12.40 33.05 -22.12
CA TRP A 370 -13.70 33.71 -22.02
C TRP A 370 -14.83 32.92 -22.70
N VAL A 371 -14.55 32.26 -23.83
CA VAL A 371 -15.50 31.36 -24.52
C VAL A 371 -15.97 30.23 -23.59
N GLY A 372 -15.05 29.64 -22.82
CA GLY A 372 -15.40 28.66 -21.79
C GLY A 372 -16.34 29.20 -20.73
N SER A 373 -16.16 30.45 -20.31
CA SER A 373 -17.04 31.09 -19.34
C SER A 373 -18.45 31.29 -19.90
N VAL A 374 -18.57 31.71 -21.16
CA VAL A 374 -19.89 31.84 -21.82
C VAL A 374 -20.57 30.48 -21.89
N ARG A 375 -19.87 29.45 -22.39
CA ARG A 375 -20.40 28.09 -22.48
C ARG A 375 -20.87 27.56 -21.12
N LYS A 376 -20.11 27.81 -20.06
CA LYS A 376 -20.48 27.45 -18.69
C LYS A 376 -21.84 28.02 -18.31
N TYR A 377 -21.99 29.35 -18.39
CA TYR A 377 -23.20 30.05 -17.94
C TYR A 377 -24.41 29.87 -18.88
N LEU A 378 -24.22 29.29 -20.08
CA LEU A 378 -25.28 28.81 -20.96
C LEU A 378 -25.77 27.38 -20.61
N GLY A 379 -25.39 26.83 -19.45
CA GLY A 379 -25.78 25.48 -19.05
C GLY A 379 -24.85 24.38 -19.55
N GLY A 380 -23.54 24.64 -19.58
CA GLY A 380 -22.55 23.66 -20.01
C GLY A 380 -22.66 22.33 -19.24
N ALA A 381 -22.69 21.21 -19.96
CA ALA A 381 -22.80 19.88 -19.38
C ALA A 381 -21.62 19.56 -18.43
N ALA A 382 -21.91 18.79 -17.39
CA ALA A 382 -20.89 18.25 -16.49
C ALA A 382 -20.01 17.23 -17.24
N GLU A 383 -18.70 17.39 -17.11
CA GLU A 383 -17.72 16.43 -17.58
C GLU A 383 -17.61 15.28 -16.56
N PRO A 384 -17.69 14.01 -16.98
CA PRO A 384 -17.57 12.88 -16.07
C PRO A 384 -16.15 12.76 -15.51
N LEU A 385 -16.02 12.10 -14.36
CA LEU A 385 -14.73 11.70 -13.83
C LEU A 385 -14.04 10.73 -14.80
N VAL A 386 -12.73 10.86 -14.92
CA VAL A 386 -11.90 9.94 -15.71
C VAL A 386 -11.48 8.78 -14.82
N GLU A 387 -11.78 7.55 -15.23
CA GLU A 387 -11.36 6.32 -14.56
C GLU A 387 -9.90 5.98 -14.90
N TYR A 388 -9.15 5.59 -13.88
CA TYR A 388 -7.84 4.97 -14.00
C TYR A 388 -7.87 3.64 -13.26
N ARG A 389 -7.48 2.58 -13.97
CA ARG A 389 -7.27 1.25 -13.38
C ARG A 389 -5.80 1.07 -13.03
N PRO A 390 -5.48 0.32 -11.97
CA PRO A 390 -4.10 0.00 -11.63
C PRO A 390 -3.39 -0.60 -12.85
N ALA A 391 -2.23 -0.06 -13.20
CA ALA A 391 -1.44 -0.57 -14.31
C ALA A 391 -0.96 -2.00 -13.99
N ALA A 392 -1.02 -2.90 -14.97
CA ALA A 392 -0.48 -4.26 -14.84
C ALA A 392 1.03 -4.26 -14.56
N THR A 393 1.74 -3.20 -14.99
CA THR A 393 3.14 -2.92 -14.69
C THR A 393 3.32 -1.43 -14.39
N ARG A 394 4.06 -1.10 -13.33
CA ARG A 394 4.30 0.31 -12.96
C ARG A 394 5.10 1.02 -14.07
N PRO A 395 4.69 2.23 -14.51
CA PRO A 395 5.45 2.98 -15.50
C PRO A 395 6.82 3.37 -14.93
N ASP A 396 7.87 3.16 -15.73
CA ASP A 396 9.25 3.50 -15.40
C ASP A 396 9.42 5.02 -15.36
N ARG A 397 9.65 5.57 -14.16
CA ARG A 397 9.91 7.00 -13.92
C ARG A 397 11.40 7.30 -13.77
N SER A 398 12.24 6.27 -13.82
CA SER A 398 13.68 6.41 -13.70
C SER A 398 14.26 7.04 -14.96
N TYR A 399 15.51 7.47 -14.84
CA TYR A 399 16.27 7.93 -15.99
C TYR A 399 16.98 6.79 -16.73
N ASP A 400 16.71 5.51 -16.40
CA ASP A 400 17.48 4.38 -16.92
C ASP A 400 17.51 4.32 -18.45
N ARG A 401 16.35 4.51 -19.08
CA ARG A 401 16.20 4.46 -20.55
C ARG A 401 16.86 5.62 -21.28
N VAL A 402 17.19 6.70 -20.57
CA VAL A 402 17.78 7.92 -21.13
C VAL A 402 19.16 8.21 -20.56
N ALA A 403 19.73 7.29 -19.78
CA ALA A 403 21.03 7.48 -19.14
C ALA A 403 22.13 7.78 -20.14
N GLU A 404 22.19 7.07 -21.27
CA GLU A 404 23.19 7.32 -22.31
C GLU A 404 23.07 8.70 -22.99
N PRO A 405 21.93 9.09 -23.60
CA PRO A 405 21.83 10.41 -24.21
C PRO A 405 21.98 11.54 -23.17
N TYR A 406 21.57 11.31 -21.91
CA TYR A 406 21.81 12.26 -20.83
C TYR A 406 23.31 12.40 -20.53
N ASP A 407 24.01 11.28 -20.45
CA ASP A 407 25.45 11.24 -20.19
C ASP A 407 26.25 12.00 -21.23
N ARG A 408 25.92 11.85 -22.51
CA ARG A 408 26.55 12.62 -23.60
C ARG A 408 26.32 14.11 -23.44
N ALA A 409 25.07 14.52 -23.20
CA ALA A 409 24.72 15.93 -23.07
C ALA A 409 25.37 16.59 -21.84
N TYR A 410 25.54 15.85 -20.73
CA TYR A 410 26.05 16.41 -19.48
C TYR A 410 27.40 15.80 -19.03
N ALA A 411 28.19 15.31 -19.98
CA ALA A 411 29.51 14.74 -19.72
C ALA A 411 30.45 15.72 -18.99
N ASP A 412 30.30 17.02 -19.30
CA ASP A 412 30.87 18.11 -18.53
C ASP A 412 29.75 18.95 -17.92
N ILE A 413 29.53 18.82 -16.60
CA ILE A 413 28.47 19.57 -15.92
C ILE A 413 28.66 21.10 -16.00
N ARG A 414 29.89 21.57 -16.26
CA ARG A 414 30.24 23.00 -16.38
C ARG A 414 29.55 23.67 -17.56
N VAL A 415 28.90 22.91 -18.45
CA VAL A 415 27.97 23.46 -19.44
C VAL A 415 26.85 24.27 -18.79
N ARG A 416 26.48 23.95 -17.54
CA ARG A 416 25.56 24.69 -16.67
C ARG A 416 26.29 25.79 -15.91
N GLU A 417 26.79 26.78 -16.63
CA GLU A 417 27.82 27.69 -16.11
C GLU A 417 27.44 28.44 -14.83
N ARG A 418 26.17 28.85 -14.66
CA ARG A 418 25.76 29.62 -13.48
C ARG A 418 25.58 28.74 -12.26
N GLU A 419 24.97 27.58 -12.47
CA GLU A 419 24.76 26.53 -11.49
C GLU A 419 26.11 26.00 -10.99
N TRP A 420 27.02 25.69 -11.91
CA TRP A 420 28.38 25.27 -11.60
C TRP A 420 29.14 26.33 -10.80
N ARG A 421 29.15 27.59 -11.24
CA ARG A 421 29.83 28.68 -10.51
C ARG A 421 29.30 28.83 -9.09
N TRP A 422 27.98 28.76 -8.90
CA TRP A 422 27.36 28.85 -7.58
C TRP A 422 27.85 27.75 -6.63
N VAL A 423 27.99 26.51 -7.12
CA VAL A 423 28.50 25.37 -6.33
C VAL A 423 30.01 25.49 -6.10
N ALA A 424 30.79 25.78 -7.14
CA ALA A 424 32.25 25.88 -7.06
C ALA A 424 32.71 26.98 -6.09
N ASP A 425 32.07 28.17 -6.14
CA ASP A 425 32.39 29.28 -5.23
C ASP A 425 32.13 28.90 -3.76
N ARG A 426 31.10 28.08 -3.50
CA ARG A 426 30.77 27.59 -2.16
C ARG A 426 31.69 26.46 -1.70
N ALA A 427 32.06 25.57 -2.61
CA ALA A 427 33.06 24.53 -2.37
C ALA A 427 34.40 25.16 -1.94
N ALA A 428 34.86 26.19 -2.65
CA ALA A 428 36.09 26.90 -2.30
C ALA A 428 36.01 27.55 -0.90
N ARG A 429 34.89 28.23 -0.58
CA ARG A 429 34.69 28.89 0.72
C ARG A 429 34.59 27.89 1.87
N ALA A 430 33.81 26.83 1.70
CA ALA A 430 33.65 25.80 2.71
C ALA A 430 34.97 25.05 2.94
N ALA A 431 35.72 24.70 1.87
CA ALA A 431 37.03 24.05 2.02
C ALA A 431 38.01 24.93 2.81
N ALA A 432 38.00 26.25 2.57
CA ALA A 432 38.81 27.20 3.34
C ALA A 432 38.38 27.27 4.82
N GLU A 433 37.08 27.23 5.10
CA GLU A 433 36.54 27.25 6.47
C GLU A 433 36.84 25.96 7.24
N PHE A 434 36.74 24.80 6.59
CA PHE A 434 37.12 23.51 7.17
C PHE A 434 38.64 23.30 7.24
N GLY A 435 39.44 24.14 6.56
CA GLY A 435 40.89 24.03 6.49
C GLY A 435 41.40 22.81 5.71
N ARG A 436 40.53 22.14 4.93
CA ARG A 436 40.86 20.94 4.14
C ARG A 436 39.87 20.75 2.98
N PRO A 437 40.23 19.94 1.96
CA PRO A 437 39.27 19.49 0.94
C PRO A 437 38.04 18.81 1.57
N LEU A 438 36.89 18.97 0.92
CA LEU A 438 35.57 18.61 1.44
C LEU A 438 35.24 17.13 1.20
N ARG A 439 34.57 16.52 2.17
CA ARG A 439 33.86 15.25 2.02
C ARG A 439 32.43 15.56 1.58
N ILE A 440 32.07 15.22 0.35
CA ILE A 440 30.79 15.63 -0.25
C ILE A 440 29.93 14.40 -0.55
N LEU A 441 28.66 14.46 -0.14
CA LEU A 441 27.61 13.56 -0.61
C LEU A 441 26.77 14.27 -1.68
N ASP A 442 26.59 13.67 -2.85
CA ASP A 442 25.70 14.14 -3.92
C ASP A 442 24.48 13.24 -4.02
N ILE A 443 23.30 13.74 -3.61
CA ILE A 443 22.03 13.01 -3.65
C ILE A 443 21.32 13.26 -4.98
N GLY A 444 21.13 12.18 -5.74
CA GLY A 444 20.72 12.20 -7.14
C GLY A 444 21.87 12.57 -8.05
N CYS A 445 23.03 11.92 -7.88
CA CYS A 445 24.26 12.29 -8.55
C CYS A 445 24.24 12.07 -10.07
N GLY A 446 23.24 11.37 -10.59
CA GLY A 446 23.13 10.97 -11.98
C GLY A 446 24.41 10.26 -12.44
N THR A 447 25.05 10.82 -13.47
CA THR A 447 26.27 10.25 -14.06
C THR A 447 27.56 10.69 -13.35
N GLY A 448 27.47 11.25 -12.14
CA GLY A 448 28.62 11.65 -11.32
C GLY A 448 29.42 12.84 -11.87
N ALA A 449 28.88 13.57 -12.85
CA ALA A 449 29.59 14.67 -13.52
C ALA A 449 29.90 15.85 -12.57
N LEU A 450 29.06 16.08 -11.54
CA LEU A 450 29.29 17.12 -10.55
C LEU A 450 30.48 16.80 -9.63
N LEU A 451 30.48 15.62 -9.02
CA LEU A 451 31.57 15.19 -8.15
C LEU A 451 32.92 15.17 -8.90
N ARG A 452 32.92 14.72 -10.17
CA ARG A 452 34.11 14.80 -11.03
C ARG A 452 34.60 16.23 -11.22
N ALA A 453 33.70 17.18 -11.50
CA ALA A 453 34.08 18.57 -11.70
C ALA A 453 34.61 19.22 -10.41
N LEU A 454 34.08 18.84 -9.24
CA LEU A 454 34.57 19.29 -7.93
C LEU A 454 35.95 18.72 -7.59
N ASP A 455 36.18 17.46 -7.95
CA ASP A 455 37.50 16.82 -7.84
C ASP A 455 38.52 17.48 -8.76
N ASP A 456 38.16 17.76 -10.03
CA ASP A 456 38.99 18.51 -10.99
C ASP A 456 39.35 19.92 -10.48
N ALA A 457 38.47 20.55 -9.70
CA ALA A 457 38.69 21.86 -9.10
C ALA A 457 39.56 21.81 -7.83
N GLY A 458 39.90 20.63 -7.32
CA GLY A 458 40.74 20.45 -6.13
C GLY A 458 40.04 20.76 -4.81
N HIS A 459 38.71 20.85 -4.79
CA HIS A 459 37.94 21.13 -3.58
C HIS A 459 37.45 19.86 -2.86
N LEU A 460 37.64 18.69 -3.47
CA LEU A 460 37.13 17.42 -2.99
C LEU A 460 38.23 16.58 -2.29
N GLY A 461 37.97 16.15 -1.07
CA GLY A 461 38.76 15.14 -0.37
C GLY A 461 38.25 13.72 -0.67
N THR A 462 36.94 13.53 -0.53
CA THR A 462 36.19 12.32 -0.91
C THR A 462 34.80 12.72 -1.43
N GLY A 463 34.26 11.95 -2.38
CA GLY A 463 32.94 12.18 -2.96
C GLY A 463 32.13 10.89 -2.99
N ILE A 464 30.90 10.96 -2.48
CA ILE A 464 29.95 9.85 -2.50
C ILE A 464 28.74 10.31 -3.30
N GLY A 465 28.42 9.63 -4.39
CA GLY A 465 27.23 9.88 -5.20
C GLY A 465 26.19 8.78 -4.98
N VAL A 466 24.94 9.17 -4.75
CA VAL A 466 23.82 8.23 -4.66
C VAL A 466 22.75 8.59 -5.69
N ASP A 467 22.15 7.60 -6.33
CA ASP A 467 21.09 7.79 -7.32
C ASP A 467 20.17 6.54 -7.34
N SER A 468 18.92 6.70 -7.76
CA SER A 468 17.97 5.58 -7.90
C SER A 468 18.06 4.90 -9.28
N SER A 469 18.72 5.53 -10.26
CA SER A 469 18.93 4.97 -11.59
C SER A 469 20.22 4.14 -11.65
N ALA A 470 20.07 2.83 -11.77
CA ALA A 470 21.20 1.91 -11.92
C ALA A 470 22.01 2.21 -13.19
N GLN A 471 21.36 2.63 -14.28
CA GLN A 471 22.07 2.98 -15.52
C GLN A 471 22.84 4.29 -15.39
N MET A 472 22.34 5.28 -14.65
CA MET A 472 23.08 6.51 -14.37
C MET A 472 24.35 6.21 -13.56
N LEU A 473 24.24 5.37 -12.54
CA LEU A 473 25.39 4.95 -11.72
C LEU A 473 26.41 4.12 -12.51
N ALA A 474 25.96 3.27 -13.43
CA ALA A 474 26.86 2.55 -14.34
C ALA A 474 27.71 3.54 -15.17
N ARG A 475 27.11 4.64 -15.66
CA ARG A 475 27.86 5.71 -16.35
C ARG A 475 28.77 6.47 -15.40
N ALA A 476 28.33 6.74 -14.16
CA ALA A 476 29.14 7.40 -13.15
C ALA A 476 30.40 6.58 -12.80
N ALA A 477 30.24 5.28 -12.59
CA ALA A 477 31.35 4.36 -12.32
C ALA A 477 32.30 4.26 -13.52
N ALA A 478 31.77 4.06 -14.73
CA ALA A 478 32.60 3.96 -15.95
C ALA A 478 33.42 5.24 -16.21
N ARG A 479 32.83 6.42 -15.98
CA ARG A 479 33.51 7.71 -16.15
C ARG A 479 34.62 7.95 -15.12
N ASN A 480 34.41 7.50 -13.90
CA ASN A 480 35.23 7.87 -12.75
C ASN A 480 36.07 6.71 -12.22
N GLY A 481 36.20 5.62 -12.98
CA GLY A 481 36.88 4.39 -12.52
C GLY A 481 38.33 4.58 -12.12
N GLU A 482 39.00 5.63 -12.59
CA GLU A 482 40.39 5.98 -12.23
C GLU A 482 40.48 6.91 -11.00
N ARG A 483 39.35 7.24 -10.35
CA ARG A 483 39.27 8.20 -9.24
C ARG A 483 38.89 7.49 -7.94
N ASP A 484 39.90 7.02 -7.21
CA ASP A 484 39.74 6.29 -5.94
C ASP A 484 38.95 7.06 -4.86
N ARG A 485 38.87 8.39 -4.98
CA ARG A 485 38.16 9.29 -4.05
C ARG A 485 36.66 9.35 -4.30
N LEU A 486 36.18 8.83 -5.42
CA LEU A 486 34.77 8.85 -5.82
C LEU A 486 34.13 7.47 -5.68
N ARG A 487 32.99 7.43 -5.00
CA ARG A 487 32.19 6.21 -4.83
C ARG A 487 30.76 6.47 -5.22
N PHE A 488 30.10 5.46 -5.80
CA PHE A 488 28.74 5.56 -6.31
C PHE A 488 27.92 4.37 -5.79
N ALA A 489 26.72 4.63 -5.26
CA ALA A 489 25.85 3.60 -4.70
C ALA A 489 24.40 3.80 -5.13
N LEU A 490 23.70 2.68 -5.33
CA LEU A 490 22.27 2.65 -5.65
C LEU A 490 21.45 2.88 -4.39
N VAL A 491 20.60 3.90 -4.41
CA VAL A 491 19.69 4.24 -3.31
C VAL A 491 18.33 4.61 -3.88
N ASP A 492 17.29 3.88 -3.48
CA ASP A 492 15.89 4.12 -3.87
C ASP A 492 14.98 4.43 -2.65
N ASP A 493 15.56 4.46 -1.45
CA ASP A 493 14.91 4.79 -0.18
C ASP A 493 15.57 6.04 0.42
N PRO A 494 14.87 6.87 1.22
CA PRO A 494 15.51 7.99 1.91
C PRO A 494 16.69 7.60 2.81
N THR A 495 16.76 6.36 3.31
CA THR A 495 17.82 5.89 4.21
C THR A 495 19.17 5.79 3.50
N LEU A 496 20.18 6.46 4.05
CA LEU A 496 21.53 6.47 3.50
C LEU A 496 22.44 5.50 4.28
N ASP A 497 23.10 4.58 3.56
CA ASP A 497 24.14 3.71 4.14
C ASP A 497 25.46 4.47 4.35
N LEU A 498 25.41 5.44 5.25
CA LEU A 498 26.53 6.27 5.67
C LEU A 498 26.51 6.42 7.19
N PRO A 499 27.67 6.46 7.86
CA PRO A 499 27.73 6.78 9.28
C PRO A 499 27.23 8.19 9.58
N ASP A 500 26.83 8.40 10.84
CA ASP A 500 26.60 9.74 11.37
C ASP A 500 27.88 10.59 11.26
N ASP A 501 27.75 11.91 11.09
CA ASP A 501 28.90 12.83 11.09
C ASP A 501 29.99 12.54 10.03
N HIS A 502 29.60 11.92 8.91
CA HIS A 502 30.54 11.43 7.92
C HIS A 502 30.95 12.45 6.84
N VAL A 503 30.07 13.40 6.49
CA VAL A 503 30.30 14.34 5.38
C VAL A 503 30.24 15.80 5.80
N ASP A 504 30.97 16.66 5.09
CA ASP A 504 31.03 18.11 5.36
C ASP A 504 29.91 18.86 4.63
N VAL A 505 29.56 18.38 3.43
CA VAL A 505 28.55 18.97 2.58
C VAL A 505 27.69 17.87 1.97
N VAL A 506 26.37 18.08 2.00
CA VAL A 506 25.43 17.36 1.15
C VAL A 506 24.98 18.30 0.05
N VAL A 507 25.06 17.86 -1.19
CA VAL A 507 24.56 18.57 -2.37
C VAL A 507 23.47 17.76 -3.04
N SER A 508 22.44 18.43 -3.55
CA SER A 508 21.51 17.84 -4.51
C SER A 508 21.40 18.76 -5.71
N PHE A 509 21.79 18.26 -6.88
CA PHE A 509 21.95 19.06 -8.10
C PHE A 509 20.96 18.62 -9.17
N LEU A 510 19.86 19.36 -9.28
CA LEU A 510 18.72 19.15 -10.18
C LEU A 510 17.93 17.86 -9.91
N SER A 511 18.08 17.29 -8.72
CA SER A 511 17.38 16.06 -8.30
C SER A 511 16.47 16.25 -7.08
N PHE A 512 16.65 17.31 -6.28
CA PHE A 512 15.94 17.51 -5.00
C PHE A 512 14.41 17.44 -5.12
N ARG A 513 13.83 17.83 -6.26
CA ARG A 513 12.39 17.73 -6.54
C ARG A 513 11.83 16.30 -6.48
N TYR A 514 12.65 15.28 -6.72
CA TYR A 514 12.25 13.88 -6.75
C TYR A 514 12.26 13.24 -5.36
N LEU A 515 12.95 13.87 -4.40
CA LEU A 515 13.14 13.34 -3.07
C LEU A 515 11.90 13.58 -2.20
N ASP A 516 11.70 12.68 -1.24
CA ASP A 516 10.83 12.98 -0.10
C ASP A 516 11.61 13.82 0.91
N TRP A 517 11.22 15.07 1.06
CA TRP A 517 12.07 16.07 1.68
C TRP A 517 12.28 15.85 3.17
N ASP A 518 11.32 15.30 3.91
CA ASP A 518 11.46 15.15 5.36
C ASP A 518 12.30 13.95 5.78
N PRO A 519 12.01 12.73 5.32
CA PRO A 519 12.90 11.60 5.57
C PRO A 519 14.33 11.87 5.10
N VAL A 520 14.50 12.48 3.92
CA VAL A 520 15.85 12.79 3.42
C VAL A 520 16.52 13.89 4.23
N MET A 521 15.78 14.85 4.79
CA MET A 521 16.37 15.93 5.62
C MET A 521 16.88 15.40 6.96
N ASP A 522 16.19 14.42 7.55
CA ASP A 522 16.66 13.76 8.76
C ASP A 522 17.96 12.99 8.49
N GLU A 523 18.03 12.28 7.37
CA GLU A 523 19.25 11.61 6.93
C GLU A 523 20.38 12.61 6.60
N ILE A 524 20.06 13.73 5.92
CA ILE A 524 21.02 14.83 5.66
C ILE A 524 21.61 15.35 6.98
N ARG A 525 20.80 15.61 8.00
CA ARG A 525 21.27 16.08 9.31
C ARG A 525 22.11 15.02 10.04
N ARG A 526 21.73 13.75 9.91
CA ARG A 526 22.45 12.63 10.51
C ARG A 526 23.86 12.51 9.94
N VAL A 527 23.98 12.45 8.61
CA VAL A 527 25.27 12.22 7.93
C VAL A 527 26.18 13.45 7.90
N LEU A 528 25.63 14.67 7.97
CA LEU A 528 26.43 15.89 8.04
C LEU A 528 27.16 16.00 9.38
N VAL A 529 28.42 16.45 9.39
CA VAL A 529 29.09 16.89 10.62
C VAL A 529 28.37 18.08 11.26
N ALA A 530 28.59 18.31 12.56
CA ALA A 530 28.28 19.59 13.18
C ALA A 530 28.94 20.75 12.40
N GLY A 531 28.15 21.74 11.96
CA GLY A 531 28.59 22.84 11.11
C GLY A 531 28.61 22.51 9.60
N GLY A 532 28.23 21.30 9.22
CA GLY A 532 28.08 20.87 7.83
C GLY A 532 26.97 21.62 7.10
N ARG A 533 26.90 21.48 5.77
CA ARG A 533 26.03 22.32 4.92
C ARG A 533 25.22 21.50 3.92
N LEU A 534 23.99 21.95 3.67
CA LEU A 534 23.15 21.47 2.58
C LEU A 534 23.12 22.50 1.44
N TRP A 535 23.46 22.05 0.24
CA TRP A 535 23.34 22.81 -0.99
C TRP A 535 22.31 22.17 -1.92
N VAL A 536 21.34 22.95 -2.37
CA VAL A 536 20.34 22.50 -3.34
C VAL A 536 20.37 23.42 -4.54
N VAL A 537 20.54 22.87 -5.73
CA VAL A 537 20.32 23.59 -6.99
C VAL A 537 19.20 22.87 -7.71
N ASP A 538 18.12 23.56 -8.05
CA ASP A 538 16.98 22.88 -8.68
C ASP A 538 16.19 23.77 -9.64
N MET A 539 15.39 23.14 -10.51
CA MET A 539 14.47 23.84 -11.40
C MET A 539 13.07 23.85 -10.82
N VAL A 540 12.44 25.02 -10.84
CA VAL A 540 11.10 25.26 -10.30
C VAL A 540 10.22 25.97 -11.32
N GLU A 541 8.91 25.76 -11.23
CA GLU A 541 7.92 26.43 -12.07
C GLU A 541 7.43 27.73 -11.41
N ARG A 542 7.57 28.84 -12.14
CA ARG A 542 6.93 30.13 -11.82
C ARG A 542 7.05 31.09 -12.99
N PRO A 543 5.93 31.68 -13.46
CA PRO A 543 5.95 32.69 -14.51
C PRO A 543 6.87 33.87 -14.19
N ALA A 544 7.57 34.39 -15.20
CA ALA A 544 8.41 35.57 -15.05
C ALA A 544 7.58 36.81 -14.64
N ARG A 545 8.11 37.64 -13.74
CA ARG A 545 7.51 38.93 -13.34
C ARG A 545 8.16 40.09 -14.11
N TRP A 546 7.44 41.20 -14.22
CA TRP A 546 7.95 42.44 -14.83
C TRP A 546 9.27 42.92 -14.19
N SER A 547 9.43 42.73 -12.88
CA SER A 547 10.66 43.08 -12.15
C SER A 547 11.89 42.24 -12.52
N GLU A 548 11.71 41.14 -13.26
CA GLU A 548 12.76 40.17 -13.57
C GLU A 548 13.18 40.19 -15.05
N LEU A 549 12.67 41.16 -15.83
CA LEU A 549 12.96 41.29 -17.26
C LEU A 549 14.46 41.33 -17.57
N GLY A 550 15.27 41.98 -16.74
CA GLY A 550 16.73 42.00 -16.91
C GLY A 550 17.38 40.62 -16.73
N THR A 551 16.86 39.77 -15.85
CA THR A 551 17.34 38.39 -15.69
C THR A 551 16.84 37.51 -16.82
N LEU A 552 15.58 37.68 -17.25
CA LEU A 552 15.02 36.99 -18.41
C LEU A 552 15.81 37.30 -19.69
N ALA A 553 16.11 38.57 -19.96
CA ALA A 553 16.90 38.99 -21.11
C ALA A 553 18.31 38.37 -21.09
N ARG A 554 19.00 38.41 -19.94
CA ARG A 554 20.33 37.80 -19.79
C ARG A 554 20.30 36.29 -20.00
N SER A 555 19.28 35.60 -19.47
CA SER A 555 19.10 34.16 -19.66
C SER A 555 18.78 33.82 -21.12
N ALA A 556 17.94 34.61 -21.79
CA ALA A 556 17.63 34.44 -23.21
C ALA A 556 18.88 34.63 -24.09
N VAL A 557 19.70 35.66 -23.83
CA VAL A 557 20.96 35.89 -24.54
C VAL A 557 21.95 34.74 -24.31
N ALA A 558 22.09 34.25 -23.08
CA ALA A 558 22.95 33.11 -22.78
C ALA A 558 22.49 31.84 -23.52
N HIS A 559 21.19 31.57 -23.52
CA HIS A 559 20.59 30.45 -24.24
C HIS A 559 20.82 30.56 -25.76
N TRP A 560 20.65 31.75 -26.34
CA TRP A 560 20.91 31.99 -27.76
C TRP A 560 22.39 31.84 -28.15
N ARG A 561 23.32 32.18 -27.26
CA ARG A 561 24.77 32.02 -27.50
C ARG A 561 25.26 30.59 -27.30
N ALA A 562 24.55 29.77 -26.51
CA ALA A 562 25.02 28.44 -26.12
C ALA A 562 25.31 27.50 -27.33
N PRO A 563 24.44 27.39 -28.36
CA PRO A 563 24.71 26.54 -29.51
C PRO A 563 25.97 26.93 -30.30
N ARG A 564 26.32 28.23 -30.32
CA ARG A 564 27.53 28.70 -31.00
C ARG A 564 28.80 28.45 -30.20
N ARG A 565 28.73 28.56 -28.86
CA ARG A 565 29.90 28.34 -27.98
C ARG A 565 30.18 26.84 -27.76
N ARG A 566 29.15 26.00 -27.79
CA ARG A 566 29.23 24.56 -27.52
C ARG A 566 28.33 23.77 -28.48
N PRO A 567 28.72 23.61 -29.75
CA PRO A 567 27.89 22.94 -30.75
C PRO A 567 27.62 21.47 -30.42
N GLY A 568 28.62 20.74 -29.88
CA GLY A 568 28.44 19.35 -29.43
C GLY A 568 27.36 19.21 -28.36
N PHE A 569 27.47 19.99 -27.27
CA PHE A 569 26.44 20.04 -26.22
C PHE A 569 25.04 20.34 -26.77
N ALA A 570 24.92 21.30 -27.70
CA ALA A 570 23.62 21.65 -28.27
C ALA A 570 23.03 20.51 -29.12
N ALA A 571 23.87 19.77 -29.86
CA ALA A 571 23.44 18.59 -30.61
C ALA A 571 23.00 17.46 -29.68
N ASP A 572 23.79 17.14 -28.65
CA ASP A 572 23.47 16.09 -27.68
C ASP A 572 22.22 16.41 -26.85
N LEU A 573 22.07 17.67 -26.40
CA LEU A 573 20.88 18.13 -25.69
C LEU A 573 19.62 18.06 -26.58
N ALA A 574 19.74 18.38 -27.87
CA ALA A 574 18.65 18.25 -28.81
C ALA A 574 18.27 16.78 -29.05
N ALA A 575 19.26 15.88 -29.10
CA ALA A 575 19.02 14.44 -29.22
C ALA A 575 18.30 13.89 -27.97
N LEU A 576 18.77 14.25 -26.78
CA LEU A 576 18.13 13.87 -25.51
C LEU A 576 16.67 14.35 -25.43
N THR A 577 16.43 15.64 -25.66
CA THR A 577 15.11 16.24 -25.48
C THR A 577 14.06 15.80 -26.50
N ARG A 578 14.50 15.26 -27.64
CA ARG A 578 13.63 14.66 -28.66
C ARG A 578 13.44 13.15 -28.47
N HIS A 579 14.15 12.51 -27.55
CA HIS A 579 14.05 11.07 -27.32
C HIS A 579 12.65 10.70 -26.79
N PRO A 580 11.97 9.67 -27.32
CA PRO A 580 10.64 9.29 -26.86
C PRO A 580 10.58 8.96 -25.37
N ASP A 581 11.52 8.18 -24.85
CA ASP A 581 11.57 7.86 -23.41
C ASP A 581 11.83 9.10 -22.55
N TRP A 582 12.53 10.12 -23.06
CA TRP A 582 12.70 11.39 -22.33
C TRP A 582 11.38 12.14 -22.22
N GLN A 583 10.63 12.21 -23.32
CA GLN A 583 9.31 12.84 -23.34
C GLN A 583 8.31 12.10 -22.46
N GLU A 584 8.34 10.77 -22.48
CA GLU A 584 7.49 9.94 -21.64
C GLU A 584 7.84 10.09 -20.16
N MET A 585 9.12 9.97 -19.80
CA MET A 585 9.61 10.21 -18.44
C MET A 585 9.19 11.59 -17.92
N LEU A 586 9.32 12.66 -18.72
CA LEU A 586 8.89 14.01 -18.33
C LEU A 586 7.38 14.15 -18.10
N ARG A 587 6.53 13.31 -18.71
CA ARG A 587 5.08 13.32 -18.41
C ARG A 587 4.79 12.86 -16.99
N HIS A 588 5.67 12.04 -16.42
CA HIS A 588 5.51 11.45 -15.08
C HIS A 588 6.35 12.17 -14.00
N ASN A 589 7.21 13.10 -14.39
CA ASN A 589 8.15 13.84 -13.53
C ASN A 589 7.89 15.37 -13.56
N PRO A 590 6.81 15.84 -12.89
CA PRO A 590 6.46 17.26 -12.91
C PRO A 590 7.47 18.13 -12.17
N ILE A 591 7.63 19.37 -12.62
CA ILE A 591 8.46 20.38 -11.96
C ILE A 591 7.65 21.00 -10.82
N ARG A 592 8.24 21.07 -9.63
CA ARG A 592 7.63 21.69 -8.43
C ARG A 592 7.54 23.21 -8.56
N ALA A 593 6.57 23.83 -7.90
CA ALA A 593 6.44 25.27 -7.93
C ALA A 593 7.45 25.97 -6.98
N GLU A 594 7.88 27.19 -7.33
CA GLU A 594 8.90 27.92 -6.51
C GLU A 594 8.47 28.15 -5.05
N HIS A 595 7.17 28.34 -4.81
CA HIS A 595 6.67 28.62 -3.45
C HIS A 595 6.83 27.43 -2.50
N GLU A 596 6.82 26.19 -3.02
CA GLU A 596 7.05 24.97 -2.23
C GLU A 596 8.47 24.97 -1.66
N TYR A 597 9.47 25.28 -2.49
CA TYR A 597 10.88 25.38 -2.08
C TYR A 597 11.07 26.53 -1.08
N ARG A 598 10.47 27.69 -1.37
CA ARG A 598 10.57 28.85 -0.47
C ARG A 598 10.06 28.52 0.91
N TRP A 599 8.86 27.95 0.98
CA TRP A 599 8.28 27.55 2.24
C TRP A 599 9.18 26.54 2.95
N TYR A 600 9.51 25.43 2.27
CA TYR A 600 10.22 24.30 2.87
C TYR A 600 11.55 24.72 3.50
N PHE A 601 12.32 25.53 2.78
CA PHE A 601 13.58 26.04 3.30
C PHE A 601 13.39 27.14 4.33
N SER A 602 12.39 28.02 4.18
CA SER A 602 12.18 29.10 5.15
C SER A 602 11.74 28.60 6.53
N SER A 603 10.98 27.50 6.59
CA SER A 603 10.52 26.90 7.85
C SER A 603 11.65 26.18 8.59
N ARG A 604 12.63 25.61 7.87
CA ARG A 604 13.75 24.85 8.45
C ARG A 604 15.01 25.67 8.67
N PHE A 605 15.17 26.75 7.90
CA PHE A 605 16.37 27.57 7.88
C PHE A 605 15.99 29.06 7.92
N PRO A 606 15.45 29.54 9.06
CA PRO A 606 15.01 30.91 9.20
C PRO A 606 16.15 31.88 8.87
N GLY A 607 15.84 32.90 8.06
CA GLY A 607 16.81 33.89 7.58
C GLY A 607 17.61 33.48 6.33
N ARG A 608 17.54 32.22 5.89
CA ARG A 608 18.12 31.79 4.60
C ARG A 608 17.12 32.01 3.46
N ARG A 609 17.63 32.20 2.24
CA ARG A 609 16.82 32.53 1.05
C ARG A 609 17.25 31.69 -0.14
N LEU A 610 16.31 31.50 -1.07
CA LEU A 610 16.58 30.94 -2.39
C LEU A 610 17.15 32.01 -3.32
N ASP A 611 18.31 31.70 -3.90
CA ASP A 611 18.94 32.47 -4.96
C ASP A 611 18.32 32.12 -6.31
N LEU A 612 18.05 33.12 -7.16
CA LEU A 612 17.63 32.89 -8.55
C LEU A 612 18.86 32.89 -9.46
N LEU A 613 19.18 31.74 -10.07
CA LEU A 613 20.33 31.59 -10.96
C LEU A 613 19.99 31.89 -12.42
N THR A 614 18.92 31.28 -12.94
CA THR A 614 18.44 31.47 -14.32
C THR A 614 16.91 31.50 -14.36
N THR A 615 16.33 32.14 -15.38
CA THR A 615 14.87 32.20 -15.60
C THR A 615 14.52 32.10 -17.08
N THR A 616 13.41 31.44 -17.36
CA THR A 616 12.69 31.45 -18.65
C THR A 616 11.32 32.09 -18.43
N LEU A 617 10.42 32.02 -19.42
CA LEU A 617 9.05 32.54 -19.29
C LEU A 617 8.23 31.78 -18.23
N SER A 618 8.47 30.48 -18.06
CA SER A 618 7.69 29.60 -17.19
C SER A 618 8.50 28.89 -16.11
N GLN A 619 9.83 28.76 -16.27
CA GLN A 619 10.69 27.96 -15.40
C GLN A 619 11.88 28.77 -14.89
N ARG A 620 12.46 28.35 -13.77
CA ARG A 620 13.59 29.02 -13.13
C ARG A 620 14.54 27.98 -12.56
N VAL A 621 15.83 28.27 -12.53
CA VAL A 621 16.78 27.52 -11.71
C VAL A 621 17.08 28.34 -10.48
N VAL A 622 16.83 27.74 -9.32
CA VAL A 622 17.07 28.31 -8.00
C VAL A 622 18.19 27.55 -7.31
N ALA A 623 18.82 28.20 -6.35
CA ALA A 623 19.79 27.56 -5.48
C ALA A 623 19.61 27.97 -4.02
N PHE A 624 19.93 27.06 -3.11
CA PHE A 624 19.77 27.21 -1.68
C PHE A 624 21.02 26.74 -0.96
N ASP A 625 21.46 27.54 0.01
CA ASP A 625 22.55 27.21 0.93
C ASP A 625 22.03 27.36 2.35
N SER A 626 22.03 26.26 3.09
CA SER A 626 21.58 26.26 4.48
C SER A 626 22.49 27.09 5.40
N GLY A 627 23.75 27.29 5.00
CA GLY A 627 24.84 27.62 5.90
C GLY A 627 25.14 26.48 6.88
N PRO A 628 26.00 26.72 7.88
CA PRO A 628 26.34 25.72 8.89
C PRO A 628 25.11 25.22 9.65
N LEU A 629 24.95 23.90 9.72
CA LEU A 629 23.86 23.24 10.44
C LEU A 629 24.31 22.75 11.80
N ALA A 630 23.53 23.08 12.83
CA ALA A 630 23.65 22.44 14.13
C ALA A 630 23.08 21.02 14.08
N LYS A 631 23.57 20.16 14.97
CA LYS A 631 22.99 18.83 15.18
C LYS A 631 21.63 18.92 15.84
N GLY A 632 20.76 17.97 15.52
CA GLY A 632 19.40 17.89 16.01
C GLY A 632 18.49 17.16 15.03
N ARG A 633 17.21 17.05 15.38
CA ARG A 633 16.18 16.52 14.50
C ARG A 633 15.48 17.67 13.77
N THR A 634 15.03 17.41 12.55
CA THR A 634 14.02 18.26 11.94
C THR A 634 12.70 17.92 12.61
N GLU A 635 11.92 18.90 13.07
CA GLU A 635 10.52 18.58 13.33
C GLU A 635 9.90 18.13 12.01
N PRO A 636 9.25 16.95 11.96
CA PRO A 636 8.47 16.56 10.81
C PRO A 636 7.40 17.62 10.62
N LEU A 637 7.56 18.49 9.63
CA LEU A 637 6.50 19.39 9.25
C LEU A 637 5.74 18.65 8.18
N SER A 638 4.45 18.44 8.40
CA SER A 638 3.52 17.75 7.54
C SER A 638 3.31 18.40 6.15
N TYR A 639 4.34 18.95 5.49
CA TYR A 639 4.17 20.10 4.58
C TYR A 639 3.43 21.22 5.36
N PRO A 640 3.44 22.52 4.99
CA PRO A 640 2.37 23.32 5.55
C PRO A 640 1.09 22.81 4.94
#